data_AF-A0A820ETI3-F1
#
_entry.id   AF-A0A820ETI3-F1
#
_cell.length_a   1.000
_cell.length_b   1.000
_cell.length_c   1.000
_cell.angle_alpha   90.00
_cell.angle_beta   90.00
_cell.angle_gamma   90.00
#
_symmetry.space_group_name_H-M   'P 1'
#
loop_
_entity.id
_entity.type
_entity.pdbx_description
1 polymer ?
#
loop_
_entity_poly.entity_id
_entity_poly.type
_entity_poly.pdbx_seq_one_letter_code
_entity_poly.pdbx_strand_id
1 'polypeptide(L)'
;MGKGGHNTPIESNGDQQSDLTSLSTPPHRLPTLSEIKLKLPSHCFRPTVRESMSYVVKDIFYVTLTFIVMYQIQNTFKYGFLLFPIYWCIQGTLYTSLFVLGHDCGHGSFSSYQLLNDILTHNKHHKNTCNIDKDEIFYPQRGVYYEPSLLDDILFWFPGIGWFYYLINGYSPRTINHFNPFESLFYNRHFVGVCSSLGAYLGMCYLMYLYASSFGFINLLVYHLIPVFIFACYMVIITMLHHTEIDVPWYADSEWNNVKGQLSTIDRDYGYAHSVIHSIGTHQIHHLFTKVPHYHLEEATMHFRKAFPDLVRYNDEPIPLAFAHKIKILLYIAMGLSAWGDRMWNFAVGIYFISLNPTNLQSVALNGIALNLAVILFGTAIGDWIDRNPRLSGFLIGIGMIATLSSVACKVSISKDWVVALYGSDRQNLANTNATLRRIDLLSGVLAPILTGAVMAFTSRWLSAVLIAGWNVVSLCFELFLYTKVYHLAEDVLANKVSINKSHEKLTGKKERPLRKFFASIHGLGTYASLSVFLPGLSLALLYMTVLSFDSVTRAYVIEQGLSEVVLGLLNGLGSVLGIVGTIAYPFFVKRTGLVRTGIIGFWSEFSMLILCLTSLFVDGTSFAPLQHLTIGSCHYHETLNNNNSTTNLIPYQCSNSKLSVLLLVIGITLNRFGLWIADLTVSQLQQERVPEKIRGRIGGTQHSLNQFFDLLRYALIICLPRLTQFGYHVCLSVLSVFTASLIYTIWSCSSASHLVPPAADIEMTETNADLAKHYEGQLGETFDYVDEDDNKT
;
A
#
# COMPACT_ATOMS: atom_id res chain seq x y z
N MET A 1 -5.89 12.48 11.93
CA MET A 1 -6.43 13.75 12.49
C MET A 1 -6.81 13.48 13.93
N GLY A 2 -6.59 14.47 14.81
CA GLY A 2 -6.37 14.32 16.25
C GLY A 2 -7.34 13.44 17.02
N LYS A 3 -6.79 12.66 17.97
CA LYS A 3 -7.56 12.05 19.05
C LYS A 3 -8.26 13.17 19.82
N GLY A 4 -9.58 13.06 19.96
CA GLY A 4 -10.32 13.84 20.94
C GLY A 4 -9.68 13.66 22.30
N GLY A 5 -9.58 14.76 23.05
CA GLY A 5 -9.01 14.77 24.40
C GLY A 5 -9.63 13.68 25.26
N HIS A 6 -8.78 12.86 25.87
CA HIS A 6 -9.19 12.04 27.01
C HIS A 6 -9.58 12.97 28.15
N ASN A 7 -10.85 12.88 28.56
CA ASN A 7 -11.29 13.38 29.85
C ASN A 7 -10.58 12.58 30.94
N THR A 8 -9.51 13.14 31.51
CA THR A 8 -9.02 12.70 32.81
C THR A 8 -10.05 13.15 33.88
N PRO A 9 -10.57 12.26 34.73
CA PRO A 9 -11.37 12.68 35.88
C PRO A 9 -10.45 13.46 36.82
N ILE A 10 -10.79 14.73 37.07
CA ILE A 10 -10.16 15.50 38.12
C ILE A 10 -10.65 14.91 39.44
N GLU A 11 -9.78 14.19 40.15
CA GLU A 11 -9.98 13.90 41.56
C GLU A 11 -10.04 15.23 42.31
N SER A 12 -11.19 15.48 42.94
CA SER A 12 -11.41 16.63 43.80
C SER A 12 -10.62 16.46 45.10
N ASN A 13 -9.39 16.95 45.12
CA ASN A 13 -8.74 17.32 46.37
C ASN A 13 -8.70 18.84 46.46
N GLY A 14 -9.44 19.35 47.45
CA GLY A 14 -9.46 20.75 47.81
C GLY A 14 -8.09 21.25 48.26
N ASP A 15 -8.00 22.58 48.31
CA ASP A 15 -6.88 23.38 48.79
C ASP A 15 -5.69 23.53 47.84
N GLN A 16 -5.85 24.42 46.85
CA GLN A 16 -4.83 25.39 46.44
C GLN A 16 -5.46 26.45 45.52
N GLN A 17 -6.26 27.33 46.11
CA GLN A 17 -6.82 28.50 45.45
C GLN A 17 -6.09 29.75 45.93
N SER A 18 -4.84 29.95 45.48
CA SER A 18 -4.15 31.24 45.75
C SER A 18 -3.06 31.70 44.76
N ASP A 19 -2.68 30.97 43.70
CA ASP A 19 -1.52 31.38 42.86
C ASP A 19 -1.77 31.50 41.33
N LEU A 20 -3.01 31.70 40.86
CA LEU A 20 -3.32 31.88 39.43
C LEU A 20 -3.73 33.31 39.03
N THR A 21 -3.48 34.31 39.86
CA THR A 21 -3.86 35.72 39.62
C THR A 21 -2.72 36.64 39.12
N SER A 22 -1.71 36.10 38.43
CA SER A 22 -0.72 36.95 37.75
C SER A 22 -0.42 36.49 36.32
N LEU A 23 -1.30 36.85 35.37
CA LEU A 23 -1.00 37.21 33.96
C LEU A 23 -2.32 37.36 33.16
N SER A 24 -3.21 38.24 33.61
CA SER A 24 -4.36 38.71 32.81
C SER A 24 -3.96 39.91 31.96
N THR A 25 -3.10 39.70 30.97
CA THR A 25 -3.08 40.57 29.78
C THR A 25 -4.34 40.25 28.95
N PRO A 26 -5.13 41.26 28.52
CA PRO A 26 -6.27 41.00 27.64
C PRO A 26 -5.79 40.31 26.36
N PRO A 27 -6.60 39.43 25.74
CA PRO A 27 -6.19 38.74 24.52
C PRO A 27 -5.84 39.80 23.47
N HIS A 28 -4.59 39.78 23.00
CA HIS A 28 -4.10 40.73 22.02
C HIS A 28 -4.99 40.64 20.78
N ARG A 29 -5.71 41.73 20.46
CA ARG A 29 -6.52 41.80 19.24
C ARG A 29 -5.60 41.51 18.05
N LEU A 30 -6.00 40.55 17.19
CA LEU A 30 -5.28 40.28 15.96
C LEU A 30 -5.28 41.54 15.07
N PRO A 31 -4.13 41.88 14.44
CA PRO A 31 -4.05 43.04 13.55
C PRO A 31 -4.96 42.85 12.33
N THR A 32 -5.44 43.96 11.79
CA THR A 32 -6.18 43.99 10.52
C THR A 32 -5.23 43.86 9.33
N LEU A 33 -5.74 43.44 8.16
CA LEU A 33 -4.94 43.38 6.92
C LEU A 33 -4.25 44.72 6.59
N SER A 34 -4.92 45.84 6.86
CA SER A 34 -4.37 47.18 6.65
C SER A 34 -3.19 47.49 7.57
N GLU A 35 -3.28 47.11 8.85
CA GLU A 35 -2.19 47.29 9.82
C GLU A 35 -0.96 46.45 9.45
N ILE A 36 -1.18 45.21 9.00
CA ILE A 36 -0.08 44.36 8.51
C ILE A 36 0.53 44.98 7.24
N LYS A 37 -0.30 45.39 6.28
CA LYS A 37 0.16 45.98 5.01
C LYS A 37 1.02 47.24 5.22
N LEU A 38 0.69 48.08 6.20
CA LEU A 38 1.45 49.30 6.52
C LEU A 38 2.89 49.01 6.99
N LYS A 39 3.17 47.79 7.47
CA LYS A 39 4.52 47.38 7.87
C LYS A 39 5.33 46.75 6.74
N LEU A 40 4.71 46.49 5.60
CA LEU A 40 5.35 45.92 4.43
C LEU A 40 5.80 47.02 3.45
N PRO A 41 6.94 46.86 2.76
CA PRO A 41 7.39 47.84 1.78
C PRO A 41 6.37 47.99 0.63
N SER A 42 6.06 49.23 0.27
CA SER A 42 5.03 49.50 -0.74
C SER A 42 5.40 49.03 -2.15
N HIS A 43 6.70 48.90 -2.46
CA HIS A 43 7.16 48.40 -3.75
C HIS A 43 6.91 46.89 -3.91
N CYS A 44 6.84 46.12 -2.82
CA CYS A 44 6.50 44.69 -2.87
C CYS A 44 5.11 44.43 -3.46
N PHE A 45 4.24 45.43 -3.59
CA PHE A 45 2.90 45.30 -4.19
C PHE A 45 2.82 45.79 -5.64
N ARG A 46 3.95 46.16 -6.26
CA ARG A 46 4.01 46.76 -7.59
C ARG A 46 4.75 45.85 -8.56
N PRO A 47 4.05 44.96 -9.27
CA PRO A 47 4.72 44.07 -10.19
C PRO A 47 5.23 44.82 -11.42
N THR A 48 6.39 44.42 -11.93
CA THR A 48 6.93 44.93 -13.19
C THR A 48 6.91 43.84 -14.26
N VAL A 49 6.41 44.17 -15.46
CA VAL A 49 6.37 43.22 -16.59
C VAL A 49 7.76 42.70 -16.94
N ARG A 50 8.78 43.56 -16.84
CA ARG A 50 10.16 43.20 -17.15
C ARG A 50 10.67 42.10 -16.21
N GLU A 51 10.48 42.26 -14.90
CA GLU A 51 10.93 41.25 -13.93
C GLU A 51 10.14 39.96 -14.11
N SER A 52 8.80 40.03 -14.13
CA SER A 52 7.94 38.85 -14.31
C SER A 52 8.27 38.07 -15.59
N MET A 53 8.47 38.75 -16.72
CA MET A 53 8.87 38.10 -17.98
C MET A 53 10.31 37.56 -17.95
N SER A 54 11.22 38.17 -17.19
CA SER A 54 12.58 37.63 -17.04
C SER A 54 12.58 36.25 -16.37
N TYR A 55 11.67 36.01 -15.41
CA TYR A 55 11.48 34.70 -14.80
C TYR A 55 10.87 33.69 -15.77
N VAL A 56 9.92 34.10 -16.64
CA VAL A 56 9.39 33.23 -17.72
C VAL A 56 10.52 32.76 -18.64
N VAL A 57 11.36 33.69 -19.11
CA VAL A 57 12.49 33.35 -19.98
C VAL A 57 13.49 32.45 -19.26
N LYS A 58 13.81 32.76 -18.01
CA LYS A 58 14.72 31.96 -17.16
C LYS A 58 14.24 30.52 -17.02
N ASP A 59 12.96 30.32 -16.69
CA ASP A 59 12.41 29.00 -16.42
C ASP A 59 12.29 28.17 -17.70
N ILE A 60 11.83 28.77 -18.81
CA ILE A 60 11.79 28.10 -20.13
C ILE A 60 13.20 27.71 -20.58
N PHE A 61 14.19 28.57 -20.35
CA PHE A 61 15.58 28.28 -20.65
C PHE A 61 16.07 27.06 -19.88
N TYR A 62 15.87 27.01 -18.56
CA TYR A 62 16.30 25.86 -17.75
C TYR A 62 15.58 24.58 -18.13
N VAL A 63 14.26 24.61 -18.34
CA VAL A 63 13.47 23.45 -18.80
C VAL A 63 13.98 22.89 -20.13
N THR A 64 14.36 23.78 -21.05
CA THR A 64 14.88 23.39 -22.36
C THR A 64 16.31 22.86 -22.25
N LEU A 65 17.15 23.52 -21.46
CA LEU A 65 18.54 23.13 -21.25
C LEU A 65 18.67 21.73 -20.64
N THR A 66 17.93 21.46 -19.57
CA THR A 66 17.94 20.16 -18.89
C THR A 66 17.45 19.03 -19.81
N PHE A 67 16.42 19.29 -20.62
CA PHE A 67 15.96 18.37 -21.66
C PHE A 67 17.06 18.07 -22.68
N ILE A 68 17.69 19.11 -23.24
CA ILE A 68 18.77 18.96 -24.24
C ILE A 68 19.93 18.18 -23.64
N VAL A 69 20.37 18.51 -22.42
CA VAL A 69 21.47 17.82 -21.74
C VAL A 69 21.15 16.34 -21.55
N MET A 70 19.95 16.01 -21.04
CA MET A 70 19.55 14.61 -20.85
C MET A 70 19.46 13.85 -22.18
N TYR A 71 18.90 14.51 -23.21
CA TYR A 71 18.81 13.93 -24.56
C TYR A 71 20.20 13.64 -25.15
N GLN A 72 21.17 14.54 -24.99
CA GLN A 72 22.54 14.34 -25.43
C GLN A 72 23.25 13.23 -24.63
N ILE A 73 23.04 13.18 -23.31
CA ILE A 73 23.56 12.10 -22.45
C ILE A 73 23.06 10.74 -22.93
N GLN A 74 21.76 10.62 -23.19
CA GLN A 74 21.14 9.37 -23.63
C GLN A 74 21.66 8.91 -25.01
N ASN A 75 21.92 9.86 -25.92
CA ASN A 75 22.46 9.54 -27.25
C ASN A 75 23.96 9.25 -27.25
N THR A 76 24.71 9.80 -26.29
CA THR A 76 26.17 9.66 -26.22
C THR A 76 26.59 8.44 -25.40
N PHE A 77 25.95 8.21 -24.26
CA PHE A 77 26.32 7.17 -23.31
C PHE A 77 25.33 6.01 -23.34
N LYS A 78 25.85 4.80 -23.59
CA LYS A 78 25.06 3.55 -23.57
C LYS A 78 24.24 3.36 -22.29
N TYR A 79 24.76 3.84 -21.15
CA TYR A 79 24.12 3.75 -19.85
C TYR A 79 23.56 5.10 -19.36
N GLY A 80 23.36 6.06 -20.27
CA GLY A 80 22.79 7.38 -19.94
C GLY A 80 21.44 7.30 -19.25
N PHE A 81 20.68 6.23 -19.50
CA PHE A 81 19.37 6.01 -18.90
C PHE A 81 19.39 5.91 -17.37
N LEU A 82 20.54 5.61 -16.76
CA LEU A 82 20.70 5.58 -15.31
C LEU A 82 20.54 6.97 -14.66
N LEU A 83 20.66 8.05 -15.44
CA LEU A 83 20.51 9.43 -14.97
C LEU A 83 19.07 9.98 -15.10
N PHE A 84 18.15 9.22 -15.70
CA PHE A 84 16.75 9.63 -15.82
C PHE A 84 16.10 10.01 -14.47
N PRO A 85 16.30 9.29 -13.34
CA PRO A 85 15.72 9.69 -12.06
C PRO A 85 16.13 11.10 -11.62
N ILE A 86 17.39 11.47 -11.81
CA ILE A 86 17.90 12.81 -11.50
C ILE A 86 17.25 13.85 -12.42
N TYR A 87 17.19 13.55 -13.72
CA TYR A 87 16.51 14.39 -14.69
C TYR A 87 15.03 14.59 -14.33
N TRP A 88 14.30 13.54 -13.94
CA TRP A 88 12.89 13.63 -13.57
C TRP A 88 12.66 14.56 -12.38
N CYS A 89 13.49 14.45 -11.34
CA CYS A 89 13.42 15.33 -10.18
C CYS A 89 13.68 16.81 -10.55
N ILE A 90 14.70 17.08 -11.36
CA ILE A 90 15.03 18.44 -11.80
C ILE A 90 13.90 18.98 -12.69
N GLN A 91 13.50 18.23 -13.71
CA GLN A 91 12.50 18.65 -14.69
C GLN A 91 11.13 18.89 -14.05
N GLY A 92 10.69 18.00 -13.16
CA GLY A 92 9.43 18.19 -12.42
C GLY A 92 9.45 19.38 -11.46
N THR A 93 10.61 19.69 -10.85
CA THR A 93 10.77 20.89 -10.02
C THR A 93 10.67 22.16 -10.87
N LEU A 94 11.27 22.18 -12.07
CA LEU A 94 11.15 23.29 -13.02
C LEU A 94 9.73 23.46 -13.58
N TYR A 95 8.98 22.37 -13.77
CA TYR A 95 7.55 22.48 -14.11
C TYR A 95 6.72 23.10 -12.98
N THR A 96 7.13 22.88 -11.73
CA THR A 96 6.52 23.56 -10.56
C THR A 96 6.80 25.07 -10.60
N SER A 97 7.99 25.50 -11.01
CA SER A 97 8.30 26.93 -11.14
C SER A 97 7.43 27.62 -12.20
N LEU A 98 7.23 26.98 -13.36
CA LEU A 98 6.32 27.46 -14.40
C LEU A 98 4.88 27.57 -13.91
N PHE A 99 4.43 26.62 -13.11
CA PHE A 99 3.12 26.68 -12.47
C PHE A 99 3.00 27.89 -11.53
N VAL A 100 4.01 28.17 -10.70
CA VAL A 100 3.99 29.33 -9.78
C VAL A 100 3.92 30.66 -10.54
N LEU A 101 4.58 30.78 -11.70
CA LEU A 101 4.42 31.97 -12.57
C LEU A 101 2.98 32.11 -13.08
N GLY A 102 2.38 31.00 -13.49
CA GLY A 102 0.98 30.96 -13.90
C GLY A 102 -0.01 31.24 -12.75
N HIS A 103 0.34 30.80 -11.54
CA HIS A 103 -0.40 31.07 -10.31
C HIS A 103 -0.40 32.56 -9.95
N ASP A 104 0.74 33.24 -10.11
CA ASP A 104 0.85 34.70 -9.99
C ASP A 104 -0.01 35.44 -11.02
N CYS A 105 -0.13 34.92 -12.25
CA CYS A 105 -1.09 35.43 -13.23
C CYS A 105 -2.52 35.31 -12.70
N GLY A 106 -2.89 34.17 -12.12
CA GLY A 106 -4.20 33.95 -11.52
C GLY A 106 -4.55 34.92 -10.38
N HIS A 107 -3.56 35.33 -9.60
CA HIS A 107 -3.73 36.36 -8.57
C HIS A 107 -3.68 37.80 -9.12
N GLY A 108 -3.26 37.97 -10.36
CA GLY A 108 -2.92 39.25 -10.94
C GLY A 108 -1.81 39.96 -10.16
N SER A 109 -0.86 39.20 -9.62
CA SER A 109 0.43 39.67 -9.09
C SER A 109 1.52 39.62 -10.17
N PHE A 110 1.34 38.86 -11.27
CA PHE A 110 2.33 38.81 -12.35
C PHE A 110 2.50 40.15 -13.07
N SER A 111 1.41 40.87 -13.32
CA SER A 111 1.42 42.13 -14.06
C SER A 111 0.29 43.06 -13.61
N SER A 112 0.45 44.37 -13.84
CA SER A 112 -0.65 45.33 -13.72
C SER A 112 -1.67 45.22 -14.86
N TYR A 113 -1.31 44.56 -15.97
CA TYR A 113 -2.16 44.42 -17.15
C TYR A 113 -2.95 43.10 -17.09
N GLN A 114 -4.27 43.20 -17.02
CA GLN A 114 -5.16 42.05 -16.90
C GLN A 114 -4.98 41.04 -18.05
N LEU A 115 -4.75 41.52 -19.28
CA LEU A 115 -4.51 40.65 -20.44
C LEU A 115 -3.30 39.71 -20.26
N LEU A 116 -2.26 40.15 -19.56
CA LEU A 116 -1.10 39.29 -19.25
C LEU A 116 -1.40 38.29 -18.13
N ASN A 117 -2.37 38.61 -17.26
CA ASN A 117 -2.78 37.79 -16.12
C ASN A 117 -3.86 36.76 -16.46
N ASP A 118 -4.67 37.00 -17.50
CA ASP A 118 -5.84 36.17 -17.87
C ASP A 118 -5.50 34.75 -18.36
N ILE A 119 -4.25 34.30 -18.23
CA ILE A 119 -3.78 32.99 -18.70
C ILE A 119 -4.18 31.85 -17.74
N LEU A 120 -4.47 32.10 -16.45
CA LEU A 120 -4.92 31.07 -15.49
C LEU A 120 -5.85 31.69 -14.43
N THR A 121 -6.84 30.95 -13.91
CA THR A 121 -7.74 31.43 -12.84
C THR A 121 -7.63 30.56 -11.58
N HIS A 122 -7.00 31.08 -10.51
CA HIS A 122 -6.82 30.38 -9.24
C HIS A 122 -7.01 31.33 -8.03
N ASN A 123 -8.24 31.80 -7.76
CA ASN A 123 -8.50 32.81 -6.72
C ASN A 123 -9.40 32.36 -5.56
N LYS A 124 -10.12 31.24 -5.68
CA LYS A 124 -11.15 30.88 -4.69
C LYS A 124 -10.59 30.18 -3.45
N HIS A 125 -9.58 29.32 -3.61
CA HIS A 125 -8.94 28.59 -2.52
C HIS A 125 -8.37 29.51 -1.43
N HIS A 126 -7.64 30.58 -1.78
CA HIS A 126 -7.04 31.52 -0.82
C HIS A 126 -8.05 32.35 -0.03
N LYS A 127 -9.28 32.46 -0.54
CA LYS A 127 -10.30 33.32 0.04
C LYS A 127 -10.90 32.73 1.31
N ASN A 128 -10.93 31.40 1.42
CA ASN A 128 -11.60 30.70 2.51
C ASN A 128 -10.64 29.84 3.34
N THR A 129 -9.33 30.10 3.25
CA THR A 129 -8.28 29.33 3.93
C THR A 129 -8.60 29.09 5.40
N CYS A 130 -8.56 27.82 5.83
CA CYS A 130 -8.83 27.38 7.21
C CYS A 130 -10.27 27.65 7.71
N ASN A 131 -11.24 27.87 6.81
CA ASN A 131 -12.67 27.91 7.12
C ASN A 131 -13.28 26.52 6.92
N ILE A 132 -13.73 25.89 8.01
CA ILE A 132 -14.32 24.54 7.99
C ILE A 132 -15.51 24.46 7.02
N ASP A 133 -16.32 25.52 6.96
CA ASP A 133 -17.59 25.53 6.25
C ASP A 133 -17.45 25.91 4.76
N LYS A 134 -16.32 26.50 4.35
CA LYS A 134 -16.16 27.10 3.01
C LYS A 134 -14.85 26.78 2.27
N ASP A 135 -13.83 26.22 2.93
CA ASP A 135 -12.59 25.81 2.26
C ASP A 135 -12.85 24.64 1.30
N GLU A 136 -12.07 24.54 0.23
CA GLU A 136 -12.32 23.64 -0.89
C GLU A 136 -11.49 22.36 -0.82
N ILE A 137 -10.38 22.37 -0.07
CA ILE A 137 -9.43 21.25 -0.04
C ILE A 137 -8.93 20.97 1.38
N PHE A 138 -8.79 19.69 1.72
CA PHE A 138 -8.24 19.20 3.00
C PHE A 138 -8.86 19.73 4.30
N TYR A 139 -10.07 20.29 4.24
CA TYR A 139 -10.76 20.75 5.45
C TYR A 139 -11.24 19.58 6.32
N PRO A 140 -11.23 19.75 7.66
CA PRO A 140 -11.81 18.77 8.58
C PRO A 140 -13.33 18.81 8.45
N GLN A 141 -13.97 17.65 8.42
CA GLN A 141 -15.42 17.53 8.29
C GLN A 141 -16.10 17.46 9.68
N ARG A 142 -17.24 18.15 9.85
CA ARG A 142 -18.02 18.09 11.09
C ARG A 142 -18.90 16.84 11.13
N GLY A 143 -18.94 16.12 12.26
CA GLY A 143 -19.88 15.02 12.52
C GLY A 143 -19.26 13.62 12.53
N VAL A 144 -20.12 12.59 12.40
CA VAL A 144 -19.72 11.16 12.38
C VAL A 144 -18.81 10.92 11.18
N TYR A 145 -17.56 10.52 11.46
CA TYR A 145 -16.51 10.10 10.53
C TYR A 145 -17.01 9.84 9.10
N TYR A 146 -16.90 10.84 8.22
CA TYR A 146 -16.82 10.57 6.80
C TYR A 146 -15.46 9.92 6.58
N GLU A 147 -15.42 8.58 6.55
CA GLU A 147 -14.27 7.89 5.99
C GLU A 147 -14.35 8.06 4.47
N PRO A 148 -13.40 8.78 3.84
CA PRO A 148 -13.27 8.78 2.40
C PRO A 148 -13.18 7.32 1.94
N SER A 149 -13.69 7.01 0.74
CA SER A 149 -13.41 5.69 0.20
C SER A 149 -11.89 5.54 0.08
N LEU A 150 -11.37 4.35 0.26
CA LEU A 150 -9.94 4.11 0.23
C LEU A 150 -9.32 4.39 -1.14
N LEU A 151 -10.15 4.40 -2.20
CA LEU A 151 -9.79 4.92 -3.50
C LEU A 151 -9.61 6.45 -3.42
N ASP A 152 -10.53 7.18 -2.78
CA ASP A 152 -10.36 8.61 -2.53
C ASP A 152 -9.13 8.89 -1.68
N ASP A 153 -8.89 8.15 -0.59
CA ASP A 153 -7.71 8.35 0.25
C ASP A 153 -6.40 8.03 -0.51
N ILE A 154 -6.31 6.91 -1.24
CA ILE A 154 -5.09 6.58 -1.99
C ILE A 154 -4.90 7.54 -3.15
N LEU A 155 -5.95 7.86 -3.91
CA LEU A 155 -5.84 8.79 -5.02
C LEU A 155 -5.43 10.16 -4.48
N PHE A 156 -6.12 10.71 -3.49
CA PHE A 156 -5.87 12.07 -2.98
C PHE A 156 -4.55 12.20 -2.21
N TRP A 157 -4.14 11.18 -1.45
CA TRP A 157 -2.93 11.23 -0.62
C TRP A 157 -1.68 10.66 -1.28
N PHE A 158 -1.78 9.94 -2.40
CA PHE A 158 -0.62 9.55 -3.18
C PHE A 158 -0.10 10.77 -3.97
N PRO A 159 1.16 11.19 -3.74
CA PRO A 159 1.74 12.31 -4.48
C PRO A 159 1.61 12.09 -5.99
N GLY A 160 1.19 13.10 -6.72
CA GLY A 160 1.01 13.04 -8.17
C GLY A 160 -0.40 12.67 -8.58
N ILE A 161 -0.85 11.45 -8.25
CA ILE A 161 -2.20 10.98 -8.62
C ILE A 161 -3.30 11.85 -7.99
N GLY A 162 -3.07 12.32 -6.76
CA GLY A 162 -4.07 13.12 -6.04
C GLY A 162 -4.41 14.43 -6.70
N TRP A 163 -3.43 15.05 -7.34
CA TRP A 163 -3.67 16.27 -8.09
C TRP A 163 -4.56 16.01 -9.32
N PHE A 164 -4.27 14.97 -10.12
CA PHE A 164 -5.12 14.60 -11.25
C PHE A 164 -6.53 14.21 -10.82
N TYR A 165 -6.66 13.47 -9.71
CA TYR A 165 -7.94 13.07 -9.17
C TYR A 165 -8.76 14.27 -8.70
N TYR A 166 -8.14 15.21 -7.98
CA TYR A 166 -8.75 16.45 -7.52
C TYR A 166 -9.29 17.30 -8.68
N LEU A 167 -8.57 17.37 -9.80
CA LEU A 167 -9.05 18.11 -10.97
C LEU A 167 -10.37 17.55 -11.52
N ILE A 168 -10.58 16.24 -11.45
CA ILE A 168 -11.77 15.59 -12.00
C ILE A 168 -12.92 15.55 -10.98
N ASN A 169 -12.63 15.23 -9.72
CA ASN A 169 -13.64 14.90 -8.71
C ASN A 169 -13.73 15.93 -7.57
N GLY A 170 -12.76 16.82 -7.40
CA GLY A 170 -12.65 17.70 -6.24
C GLY A 170 -12.41 16.95 -4.93
N TYR A 171 -12.53 17.64 -3.80
CA TYR A 171 -12.35 17.05 -2.46
C TYR A 171 -13.70 16.80 -1.79
N SER A 172 -14.03 15.52 -1.58
CA SER A 172 -15.31 15.12 -1.00
C SER A 172 -15.52 15.64 0.42
N PRO A 173 -16.76 16.02 0.82
CA PRO A 173 -18.02 16.01 0.06
C PRO A 173 -18.24 17.19 -0.90
N ARG A 174 -17.33 18.16 -0.97
CA ARG A 174 -17.43 19.33 -1.86
C ARG A 174 -16.78 19.03 -3.21
N THR A 175 -17.40 18.11 -3.97
CA THR A 175 -16.90 17.68 -5.28
C THR A 175 -17.08 18.76 -6.34
N ILE A 176 -16.03 19.04 -7.11
CA ILE A 176 -16.03 20.02 -8.22
C ILE A 176 -15.22 19.43 -9.37
N ASN A 177 -15.77 19.46 -10.59
CA ASN A 177 -15.03 19.09 -11.79
C ASN A 177 -14.42 20.34 -12.46
N HIS A 178 -13.09 20.44 -12.44
CA HIS A 178 -12.35 21.59 -12.97
C HIS A 178 -12.34 21.68 -14.51
N PHE A 179 -12.75 20.61 -15.20
CA PHE A 179 -12.89 20.56 -16.66
C PHE A 179 -14.31 20.85 -17.14
N ASN A 180 -15.29 20.94 -16.23
CA ASN A 180 -16.68 21.22 -16.56
C ASN A 180 -16.98 22.73 -16.47
N PRO A 181 -17.12 23.46 -17.59
CA PRO A 181 -17.35 24.90 -17.59
C PRO A 181 -18.73 25.29 -17.01
N PHE A 182 -19.63 24.32 -16.84
CA PHE A 182 -20.97 24.51 -16.29
C PHE A 182 -21.04 24.33 -14.78
N GLU A 183 -19.92 24.01 -14.12
CA GLU A 183 -19.88 23.98 -12.67
C GLU A 183 -20.26 25.32 -12.05
N SER A 184 -20.91 25.27 -10.89
CA SER A 184 -21.37 26.46 -10.16
C SER A 184 -20.22 27.44 -9.84
N LEU A 185 -18.97 26.93 -9.82
CA LEU A 185 -17.77 27.72 -9.65
C LEU A 185 -17.49 28.68 -10.81
N PHE A 186 -17.80 28.29 -12.05
CA PHE A 186 -17.29 28.93 -13.28
C PHE A 186 -18.39 29.58 -14.14
N TYR A 187 -19.62 29.04 -14.09
CA TYR A 187 -20.72 29.35 -15.03
C TYR A 187 -21.03 30.85 -15.20
N ASN A 188 -20.87 31.67 -14.16
CA ASN A 188 -21.30 33.08 -14.17
C ASN A 188 -20.19 34.13 -14.39
N ARG A 189 -18.90 33.78 -14.27
CA ARG A 189 -17.80 34.76 -14.35
C ARG A 189 -16.58 34.31 -15.15
N HIS A 190 -16.38 33.01 -15.36
CA HIS A 190 -15.14 32.48 -15.92
C HIS A 190 -15.35 31.47 -17.06
N PHE A 191 -16.59 31.32 -17.57
CA PHE A 191 -16.94 30.37 -18.64
C PHE A 191 -15.97 30.43 -19.84
N VAL A 192 -15.70 31.63 -20.37
CA VAL A 192 -14.80 31.82 -21.52
C VAL A 192 -13.38 31.37 -21.20
N GLY A 193 -12.88 31.66 -19.99
CA GLY A 193 -11.56 31.24 -19.53
C GLY A 193 -11.43 29.72 -19.33
N VAL A 194 -12.50 29.04 -18.90
CA VAL A 194 -12.52 27.58 -18.80
C VAL A 194 -12.53 26.94 -20.20
N CYS A 195 -13.34 27.46 -21.12
CA CYS A 195 -13.38 26.98 -22.50
C CYS A 195 -12.04 27.17 -23.23
N SER A 196 -11.37 28.31 -23.05
CA SER A 196 -10.04 28.54 -23.64
C SER A 196 -8.99 27.60 -23.05
N SER A 197 -9.01 27.38 -21.73
CA SER A 197 -8.13 26.43 -21.04
C SER A 197 -8.35 25.01 -21.56
N LEU A 198 -9.60 24.57 -21.72
CA LEU A 198 -9.91 23.24 -22.28
C LEU A 198 -9.39 23.09 -23.71
N GLY A 199 -9.55 24.13 -24.55
CA GLY A 199 -8.98 24.16 -25.89
C GLY A 199 -7.45 24.03 -25.88
N ALA A 200 -6.76 24.72 -24.97
CA ALA A 200 -5.32 24.61 -24.80
C ALA A 200 -4.89 23.20 -24.35
N TYR A 201 -5.62 22.59 -23.40
CA TYR A 201 -5.39 21.21 -22.97
C TYR A 201 -5.57 20.21 -24.12
N LEU A 202 -6.65 20.31 -24.90
CA LEU A 202 -6.87 19.44 -26.07
C LEU A 202 -5.78 19.63 -27.12
N GLY A 203 -5.35 20.87 -27.35
CA GLY A 203 -4.21 21.18 -28.22
C GLY A 203 -2.92 20.53 -27.74
N MET A 204 -2.60 20.61 -26.45
CA MET A 204 -1.43 19.95 -25.86
C MET A 204 -1.52 18.42 -25.98
N CYS A 205 -2.68 17.82 -25.68
CA CYS A 205 -2.90 16.38 -25.86
C CYS A 205 -2.65 15.95 -27.32
N TYR A 206 -3.10 16.74 -28.29
CA TYR A 206 -2.83 16.49 -29.71
C TYR A 206 -1.34 16.60 -30.05
N LEU A 207 -0.63 17.60 -29.53
CA LEU A 207 0.83 17.71 -29.69
C LEU A 207 1.58 16.52 -29.07
N MET A 208 1.16 16.04 -27.91
CA MET A 208 1.73 14.86 -27.27
C MET A 208 1.45 13.58 -28.09
N TYR A 209 0.26 13.47 -28.68
CA TYR A 209 -0.07 12.39 -29.61
C TYR A 209 0.84 12.42 -30.85
N LEU A 210 1.05 13.59 -31.46
CA LEU A 210 1.96 13.75 -32.60
C LEU A 210 3.41 13.41 -32.22
N TYR A 211 3.85 13.83 -31.04
CA TYR A 211 5.17 13.50 -30.51
C TYR A 211 5.33 11.98 -30.30
N ALA A 212 4.38 11.32 -29.63
CA ALA A 212 4.41 9.88 -29.42
C ALA A 212 4.37 9.09 -30.73
N SER A 213 3.62 9.58 -31.73
CA SER A 213 3.57 8.97 -33.06
C SER A 213 4.90 9.09 -33.81
N SER A 214 5.66 10.16 -33.56
CA SER A 214 6.93 10.43 -34.27
C SER A 214 8.15 9.82 -33.56
N PHE A 215 8.19 9.88 -32.23
CA PHE A 215 9.35 9.52 -31.41
C PHE A 215 9.10 8.31 -30.49
N GLY A 216 7.89 7.77 -30.46
CA GLY A 216 7.51 6.63 -29.63
C GLY A 216 6.99 7.03 -28.25
N PHE A 217 6.05 6.23 -27.74
CA PHE A 217 5.41 6.45 -26.43
C PHE A 217 6.39 6.42 -25.26
N ILE A 218 7.43 5.57 -25.32
CA ILE A 218 8.44 5.50 -24.25
C ILE A 218 9.19 6.82 -24.09
N ASN A 219 9.53 7.50 -25.19
CA ASN A 219 10.16 8.81 -25.14
C ASN A 219 9.22 9.87 -24.55
N LEU A 220 7.93 9.86 -24.95
CA LEU A 220 6.93 10.73 -24.32
C LEU A 220 6.86 10.49 -22.81
N LEU A 221 6.88 9.22 -22.39
CA LEU A 221 6.80 8.82 -21.00
C LEU A 221 8.01 9.32 -20.18
N VAL A 222 9.23 9.00 -20.61
CA VAL A 222 10.45 9.27 -19.83
C VAL A 222 10.89 10.74 -19.88
N TYR A 223 10.64 11.46 -20.97
CA TYR A 223 11.06 12.86 -21.08
C TYR A 223 10.02 13.86 -20.58
N HIS A 224 8.73 13.52 -20.60
CA HIS A 224 7.66 14.47 -20.32
C HIS A 224 6.65 13.99 -19.26
N LEU A 225 6.06 12.80 -19.39
CA LEU A 225 4.99 12.37 -18.47
C LEU A 225 5.49 12.12 -17.04
N ILE A 226 6.65 11.49 -16.86
CA ILE A 226 7.21 11.27 -15.51
C ILE A 226 7.58 12.62 -14.84
N PRO A 227 8.25 13.58 -15.51
CA PRO A 227 8.41 14.93 -14.97
C PRO A 227 7.11 15.64 -14.61
N VAL A 228 6.06 15.53 -15.43
CA VAL A 228 4.72 16.07 -15.12
C VAL A 228 4.15 15.41 -13.87
N PHE A 229 4.36 14.10 -13.70
CA PHE A 229 3.96 13.37 -12.50
C PHE A 229 4.68 13.90 -11.24
N ILE A 230 5.99 14.18 -11.32
CA ILE A 230 6.75 14.79 -10.21
C ILE A 230 6.24 16.20 -9.89
N PHE A 231 5.91 17.01 -10.90
CA PHE A 231 5.24 18.30 -10.69
C PHE A 231 3.91 18.13 -9.93
N ALA A 232 3.09 17.15 -10.33
CA ALA A 232 1.85 16.86 -9.65
C ALA A 232 2.08 16.40 -8.18
N CYS A 233 3.21 15.77 -7.86
CA CYS A 233 3.61 15.51 -6.48
C CYS A 233 3.82 16.80 -5.69
N TYR A 234 4.53 17.79 -6.25
CA TYR A 234 4.73 19.09 -5.61
C TYR A 234 3.39 19.77 -5.30
N MET A 235 2.41 19.70 -6.20
CA MET A 235 1.09 20.30 -5.98
C MET A 235 0.41 19.75 -4.72
N VAL A 236 0.45 18.43 -4.52
CA VAL A 236 -0.09 17.78 -3.31
C VAL A 236 0.74 18.14 -2.08
N ILE A 237 2.08 18.11 -2.18
CA ILE A 237 2.97 18.36 -1.04
C ILE A 237 2.84 19.80 -0.53
N ILE A 238 2.89 20.80 -1.41
CA ILE A 238 2.77 22.22 -1.07
C ILE A 238 1.43 22.47 -0.39
N THR A 239 0.33 22.10 -1.04
CA THR A 239 -1.02 22.32 -0.49
C THR A 239 -1.24 21.59 0.82
N MET A 240 -0.74 20.36 0.98
CA MET A 240 -0.90 19.60 2.22
C MET A 240 -0.09 20.22 3.37
N LEU A 241 1.21 20.41 3.19
CA LEU A 241 2.10 20.80 4.29
C LEU A 241 1.80 22.20 4.81
N HIS A 242 1.42 23.13 3.94
CA HIS A 242 1.13 24.48 4.38
C HIS A 242 -0.25 24.66 5.04
N HIS A 243 -1.17 23.69 4.90
CA HIS A 243 -2.57 23.84 5.31
C HIS A 243 -3.09 22.78 6.28
N THR A 244 -2.37 21.66 6.50
CA THR A 244 -2.92 20.48 7.19
C THR A 244 -2.01 19.90 8.27
N GLU A 245 -0.99 20.64 8.70
CA GLU A 245 -0.21 20.25 9.86
C GLU A 245 -1.05 20.19 11.14
N ILE A 246 -0.56 19.42 12.11
CA ILE A 246 -1.25 19.10 13.36
C ILE A 246 -1.67 20.37 14.11
N ASP A 247 -0.85 21.42 14.07
CA ASP A 247 -1.05 22.65 14.82
C ASP A 247 -1.73 23.77 14.01
N VAL A 248 -2.22 23.48 12.79
CA VAL A 248 -2.98 24.44 11.99
C VAL A 248 -4.40 24.55 12.54
N PRO A 249 -4.81 25.71 13.09
CA PRO A 249 -6.16 25.86 13.61
C PRO A 249 -7.17 26.04 12.47
N TRP A 250 -8.30 25.39 12.61
CA TRP A 250 -9.45 25.49 11.70
C TRP A 250 -10.61 26.17 12.41
N TYR A 251 -11.33 27.05 11.72
CA TYR A 251 -12.38 27.87 12.32
C TYR A 251 -13.74 27.63 11.69
N ALA A 252 -14.78 27.65 12.52
CA ALA A 252 -16.16 27.78 12.06
C ALA A 252 -16.40 29.13 11.40
N ASP A 253 -17.37 29.21 10.48
CA ASP A 253 -17.67 30.47 9.78
C ASP A 253 -17.98 31.64 10.73
N SER A 254 -18.58 31.35 11.90
CA SER A 254 -18.87 32.33 12.95
C SER A 254 -17.64 32.91 13.64
N GLU A 255 -16.51 32.19 13.64
CA GLU A 255 -15.28 32.55 14.34
C GLU A 255 -14.12 32.88 13.38
N TRP A 256 -14.38 32.78 12.08
CA TRP A 256 -13.41 32.96 11.03
C TRP A 256 -13.38 34.40 10.51
N ASN A 257 -12.20 34.89 10.18
CA ASN A 257 -12.01 36.08 9.35
C ASN A 257 -10.77 35.91 8.48
N ASN A 258 -10.64 36.73 7.43
CA ASN A 258 -9.55 36.62 6.45
C ASN A 258 -8.16 36.55 7.11
N VAL A 259 -7.87 37.43 8.07
CA VAL A 259 -6.56 37.47 8.74
C VAL A 259 -6.33 36.19 9.55
N LYS A 260 -7.31 35.79 10.35
CA LYS A 260 -7.23 34.62 11.23
C LYS A 260 -7.02 33.33 10.43
N GLY A 261 -7.76 33.16 9.33
CA GLY A 261 -7.62 32.01 8.44
C GLY A 261 -6.27 31.99 7.72
N GLN A 262 -5.91 33.09 7.05
CA GLN A 262 -4.70 33.16 6.23
C GLN A 262 -3.40 33.06 7.06
N LEU A 263 -3.37 33.65 8.27
CA LEU A 263 -2.26 33.49 9.23
C LEU A 263 -2.09 32.07 9.76
N SER A 264 -3.08 31.20 9.58
CA SER A 264 -3.01 29.81 10.07
C SER A 264 -2.17 28.91 9.17
N THR A 265 -1.86 29.36 7.95
CA THR A 265 -0.88 28.69 7.10
C THR A 265 0.51 28.72 7.72
N ILE A 266 1.35 27.76 7.33
CA ILE A 266 2.71 27.58 7.87
C ILE A 266 3.71 27.86 6.76
N ASP A 267 4.72 28.67 7.02
CA ASP A 267 5.84 28.86 6.09
C ASP A 267 6.82 27.67 6.16
N ARG A 268 7.39 27.27 5.01
CA ARG A 268 8.38 26.18 4.92
C ARG A 268 9.48 26.47 3.91
N ASP A 269 10.65 25.91 4.18
CA ASP A 269 11.78 25.90 3.26
C ASP A 269 11.83 24.58 2.46
N TYR A 270 12.06 24.66 1.16
CA TYR A 270 12.17 23.52 0.24
C TYR A 270 13.63 23.18 -0.10
N GLY A 271 14.59 23.70 0.67
CA GLY A 271 16.02 23.50 0.48
C GLY A 271 16.47 23.99 -0.90
N TYR A 272 17.15 23.12 -1.66
CA TYR A 272 17.63 23.47 -3.01
C TYR A 272 16.50 23.86 -3.97
N ALA A 273 15.28 23.38 -3.74
CA ALA A 273 14.14 23.67 -4.60
C ALA A 273 13.47 25.00 -4.26
N HIS A 274 13.68 25.58 -3.07
CA HIS A 274 12.94 26.75 -2.57
C HIS A 274 12.98 27.94 -3.54
N SER A 275 14.18 28.34 -3.95
CA SER A 275 14.37 29.43 -4.90
C SER A 275 13.99 29.05 -6.34
N VAL A 276 14.04 27.76 -6.68
CA VAL A 276 13.65 27.27 -8.00
C VAL A 276 12.14 27.36 -8.19
N ILE A 277 11.36 27.03 -7.15
CA ILE A 277 9.89 27.14 -7.15
C ILE A 277 9.41 28.54 -6.74
N HIS A 278 10.25 29.56 -6.91
CA HIS A 278 9.96 30.97 -6.67
C HIS A 278 9.51 31.30 -5.25
N SER A 279 10.12 30.65 -4.25
CA SER A 279 9.92 30.91 -2.82
C SER A 279 8.46 30.83 -2.35
N ILE A 280 7.63 30.05 -3.05
CA ILE A 280 6.21 29.85 -2.70
C ILE A 280 6.01 29.31 -1.27
N GLY A 281 7.07 28.74 -0.68
CA GLY A 281 7.09 28.28 0.70
C GLY A 281 6.89 29.37 1.76
N THR A 282 7.04 30.66 1.42
CA THR A 282 6.62 31.79 2.28
C THR A 282 5.11 32.03 2.19
N HIS A 283 4.37 31.02 2.61
CA HIS A 283 2.94 30.86 2.32
C HIS A 283 2.04 31.81 3.11
N GLN A 284 2.42 32.23 4.32
CA GLN A 284 1.62 33.15 5.15
C GLN A 284 1.39 34.49 4.43
N ILE A 285 2.46 35.12 3.95
CA ILE A 285 2.36 36.39 3.22
C ILE A 285 1.72 36.20 1.85
N HIS A 286 2.02 35.10 1.17
CA HIS A 286 1.37 34.76 -0.09
C HIS A 286 -0.17 34.69 0.06
N HIS A 287 -0.68 34.09 1.14
CA HIS A 287 -2.13 34.03 1.42
C HIS A 287 -2.72 35.35 1.89
N LEU A 288 -2.02 36.08 2.78
CA LEU A 288 -2.48 37.39 3.26
C LEU A 288 -2.55 38.43 2.15
N PHE A 289 -1.59 38.39 1.24
CA PHE A 289 -1.41 39.38 0.17
C PHE A 289 -1.04 38.71 -1.14
N THR A 290 -2.00 38.02 -1.76
CA THR A 290 -1.83 37.37 -3.08
C THR A 290 -1.39 38.32 -4.20
N LYS A 291 -1.46 39.64 -3.99
CA LYS A 291 -0.96 40.68 -4.90
C LYS A 291 0.54 40.92 -4.84
N VAL A 292 1.26 40.37 -3.86
CA VAL A 292 2.72 40.41 -3.82
C VAL A 292 3.25 39.39 -4.83
N PRO A 293 4.02 39.80 -5.85
CA PRO A 293 4.62 38.86 -6.80
C PRO A 293 5.66 38.00 -6.11
N HIS A 294 5.89 36.78 -6.63
CA HIS A 294 6.80 35.82 -6.04
C HIS A 294 8.21 36.38 -5.72
N TYR A 295 8.76 37.21 -6.60
CA TYR A 295 10.10 37.81 -6.42
C TYR A 295 10.20 38.87 -5.30
N HIS A 296 9.08 39.26 -4.69
CA HIS A 296 9.04 40.12 -3.50
C HIS A 296 8.53 39.39 -2.25
N LEU A 297 8.16 38.10 -2.34
CA LEU A 297 7.58 37.36 -1.22
C LEU A 297 8.54 37.21 -0.04
N GLU A 298 9.81 36.90 -0.28
CA GLU A 298 10.80 36.77 0.80
C GLU A 298 11.04 38.09 1.52
N GLU A 299 11.16 39.19 0.77
CA GLU A 299 11.33 40.54 1.34
C GLU A 299 10.12 40.91 2.21
N ALA A 300 8.90 40.75 1.68
CA ALA A 300 7.68 41.02 2.42
C ALA A 300 7.57 40.14 3.68
N THR A 301 7.94 38.87 3.58
CA THR A 301 7.94 37.93 4.70
C THR A 301 8.95 38.31 5.78
N MET A 302 10.14 38.77 5.40
CA MET A 302 11.14 39.28 6.34
C MET A 302 10.61 40.48 7.14
N HIS A 303 9.97 41.44 6.47
CA HIS A 303 9.36 42.60 7.12
C HIS A 303 8.20 42.21 8.04
N PHE A 304 7.37 41.26 7.63
CA PHE A 304 6.30 40.71 8.46
C PHE A 304 6.82 40.06 9.74
N ARG A 305 7.80 39.15 9.62
CA ARG A 305 8.38 38.43 10.76
C ARG A 305 9.02 39.40 11.77
N LYS A 306 9.63 40.49 11.28
CA LYS A 306 10.19 41.54 12.13
C LYS A 306 9.11 42.36 12.86
N ALA A 307 7.98 42.62 12.21
CA ALA A 307 6.92 43.45 12.77
C ALA A 307 5.95 42.68 13.69
N PHE A 308 5.75 41.39 13.42
CA PHE A 308 4.76 40.55 14.12
C PHE A 308 5.34 39.16 14.44
N PRO A 309 6.41 39.07 15.26
CA PRO A 309 7.08 37.79 15.54
C PRO A 309 6.15 36.74 16.15
N ASP A 310 5.19 37.16 16.99
CA ASP A 310 4.25 36.26 17.66
C ASP A 310 3.21 35.62 16.73
N LEU A 311 3.07 36.12 15.49
CA LEU A 311 2.13 35.60 14.49
C LEU A 311 2.80 34.71 13.44
N VAL A 312 4.13 34.57 13.51
CA VAL A 312 4.92 33.78 12.57
C VAL A 312 4.66 32.30 12.84
N ARG A 313 4.27 31.59 11.77
CA ARG A 313 4.22 30.13 11.78
C ARG A 313 5.22 29.61 10.78
N TYR A 314 6.26 28.96 11.26
CA TYR A 314 7.31 28.39 10.42
C TYR A 314 7.66 27.01 10.94
N ASN A 315 7.82 26.07 10.02
CA ASN A 315 8.29 24.72 10.32
C ASN A 315 9.54 24.42 9.48
N ASP A 316 10.67 24.20 10.16
CA ASP A 316 11.98 23.94 9.57
C ASP A 316 12.22 22.45 9.27
N GLU A 317 11.23 21.61 9.56
CA GLU A 317 11.32 20.18 9.29
C GLU A 317 11.48 19.90 7.79
N PRO A 318 12.44 19.05 7.38
CA PRO A 318 12.61 18.67 5.99
C PRO A 318 11.31 18.13 5.37
N ILE A 319 10.97 18.60 4.17
CA ILE A 319 9.73 18.26 3.46
C ILE A 319 9.43 16.74 3.39
N PRO A 320 10.40 15.85 3.06
CA PRO A 320 10.13 14.41 3.04
C PRO A 320 9.74 13.86 4.42
N LEU A 321 10.26 14.45 5.50
CA LEU A 321 9.98 14.04 6.88
C LEU A 321 8.61 14.57 7.35
N ALA A 322 8.30 15.83 7.02
CA ALA A 322 7.01 16.43 7.30
C ALA A 322 5.86 15.71 6.57
N PHE A 323 6.07 15.30 5.32
CA PHE A 323 5.11 14.48 4.57
C PHE A 323 4.94 13.09 5.21
N ALA A 324 6.02 12.57 5.79
CA ALA A 324 6.09 11.30 6.49
C ALA A 324 5.43 11.29 7.88
N HIS A 325 5.00 12.43 8.46
CA HIS A 325 4.30 12.43 9.75
C HIS A 325 2.97 11.67 9.77
N LYS A 326 2.41 11.33 8.61
CA LYS A 326 1.30 10.37 8.52
C LYS A 326 1.85 8.93 8.59
N ILE A 327 1.90 8.37 9.80
CA ILE A 327 2.34 6.98 10.09
C ILE A 327 1.79 5.96 9.07
N LYS A 328 0.53 6.12 8.64
CA LYS A 328 -0.14 5.24 7.65
C LYS A 328 0.59 5.23 6.30
N ILE A 329 1.00 6.41 5.82
CA ILE A 329 1.69 6.57 4.53
C ILE A 329 3.10 5.99 4.62
N LEU A 330 3.84 6.28 5.69
CA LEU A 330 5.16 5.69 5.92
C LEU A 330 5.11 4.16 5.89
N LEU A 331 4.13 3.59 6.59
CA LEU A 331 3.93 2.15 6.65
C LEU A 331 3.64 1.56 5.26
N TYR A 332 2.81 2.24 4.46
CA TYR A 332 2.47 1.82 3.11
C TYR A 332 3.64 1.90 2.14
N ILE A 333 4.44 2.96 2.21
CA ILE A 333 5.64 3.13 1.38
C ILE A 333 6.68 2.06 1.74
N ALA A 334 6.96 1.87 3.03
CA ALA A 334 7.93 0.89 3.49
C ALA A 334 7.51 -0.53 3.09
N MET A 335 6.23 -0.88 3.27
CA MET A 335 5.71 -2.18 2.86
C MET A 335 5.64 -2.35 1.34
N GLY A 336 5.40 -1.27 0.60
CA GLY A 336 5.43 -1.27 -0.86
C GLY A 336 6.83 -1.51 -1.40
N LEU A 337 7.85 -0.85 -0.85
CA LEU A 337 9.25 -1.09 -1.21
C LEU A 337 9.68 -2.53 -0.91
N SER A 338 9.31 -3.03 0.26
CA SER A 338 9.63 -4.40 0.69
C SER A 338 8.98 -5.43 -0.23
N ALA A 339 7.67 -5.28 -0.49
CA ALA A 339 6.95 -6.14 -1.42
C ALA A 339 7.55 -6.04 -2.84
N TRP A 340 7.85 -4.85 -3.32
CA TRP A 340 8.46 -4.64 -4.63
C TRP A 340 9.80 -5.38 -4.77
N GLY A 341 10.72 -5.16 -3.83
CA GLY A 341 12.04 -5.81 -3.80
C GLY A 341 11.93 -7.33 -3.74
N ASP A 342 11.05 -7.87 -2.90
CA ASP A 342 10.75 -9.30 -2.81
C ASP A 342 10.28 -9.87 -4.16
N ARG A 343 9.34 -9.19 -4.84
CA ARG A 343 8.78 -9.66 -6.10
C ARG A 343 9.79 -9.60 -7.23
N MET A 344 10.62 -8.54 -7.28
CA MET A 344 11.76 -8.46 -8.20
C MET A 344 12.75 -9.61 -7.96
N TRP A 345 13.16 -9.82 -6.71
CA TRP A 345 14.14 -10.84 -6.35
C TRP A 345 13.67 -12.25 -6.70
N ASN A 346 12.46 -12.62 -6.27
CA ASN A 346 11.92 -13.96 -6.50
C ASN A 346 11.77 -14.26 -7.99
N PHE A 347 11.36 -13.27 -8.79
CA PHE A 347 11.28 -13.41 -10.25
C PHE A 347 12.67 -13.57 -10.89
N ALA A 348 13.61 -12.69 -10.54
CA ALA A 348 14.95 -12.66 -11.12
C ALA A 348 15.74 -13.94 -10.80
N VAL A 349 15.73 -14.37 -9.54
CA VAL A 349 16.43 -15.58 -9.06
C VAL A 349 15.97 -16.83 -9.82
N GLY A 350 14.65 -16.97 -10.05
CA GLY A 350 14.12 -18.07 -10.85
C GLY A 350 14.72 -18.13 -12.25
N ILE A 351 14.77 -17.00 -12.96
CA ILE A 351 15.35 -16.91 -14.30
C ILE A 351 16.87 -17.13 -14.27
N TYR A 352 17.58 -16.65 -13.24
CA TYR A 352 19.01 -16.86 -13.11
C TYR A 352 19.36 -18.34 -12.93
N PHE A 353 18.67 -19.07 -12.07
CA PHE A 353 18.89 -20.51 -11.90
C PHE A 353 18.62 -21.30 -13.18
N ILE A 354 17.53 -20.97 -13.91
CA ILE A 354 17.25 -21.59 -15.23
C ILE A 354 18.38 -21.28 -16.21
N SER A 355 18.91 -20.05 -16.21
CA SER A 355 19.98 -19.67 -17.13
C SER A 355 21.33 -20.34 -16.83
N LEU A 356 21.58 -20.71 -15.57
CA LEU A 356 22.79 -21.42 -15.16
C LEU A 356 22.76 -22.89 -15.56
N ASN A 357 21.60 -23.55 -15.43
CA ASN A 357 21.40 -24.94 -15.82
C ASN A 357 20.10 -25.09 -16.65
N PRO A 358 20.11 -24.74 -17.95
CA PRO A 358 18.91 -24.74 -18.79
C PRO A 358 18.26 -26.12 -18.94
N THR A 359 19.05 -27.19 -18.80
CA THR A 359 18.61 -28.58 -18.94
C THR A 359 18.21 -29.22 -17.61
N ASN A 360 18.44 -28.56 -16.47
CA ASN A 360 18.19 -29.12 -15.15
C ASN A 360 17.42 -28.18 -14.22
N LEU A 361 16.09 -28.35 -14.19
CA LEU A 361 15.18 -27.60 -13.31
C LEU A 361 15.31 -27.98 -11.82
N GLN A 362 16.08 -29.04 -11.48
CA GLN A 362 16.25 -29.47 -10.09
C GLN A 362 16.86 -28.37 -9.21
N SER A 363 17.74 -27.52 -9.76
CA SER A 363 18.34 -26.41 -8.98
C SER A 363 17.30 -25.39 -8.52
N VAL A 364 16.32 -25.09 -9.38
CA VAL A 364 15.20 -24.19 -9.07
C VAL A 364 14.27 -24.82 -8.03
N ALA A 365 13.95 -26.11 -8.20
CA ALA A 365 13.09 -26.85 -7.28
C ALA A 365 13.73 -27.03 -5.89
N LEU A 366 15.02 -27.35 -5.82
CA LEU A 366 15.78 -27.47 -4.57
C LEU A 366 15.84 -26.14 -3.83
N ASN A 367 16.02 -25.02 -4.52
CA ASN A 367 15.96 -23.70 -3.91
C ASN A 367 14.57 -23.42 -3.31
N GLY A 368 13.48 -23.71 -4.04
CA GLY A 368 12.11 -23.57 -3.51
C GLY A 368 11.85 -24.43 -2.27
N ILE A 369 12.26 -25.69 -2.30
CA ILE A 369 12.14 -26.62 -1.16
C ILE A 369 12.95 -26.12 0.04
N ALA A 370 14.19 -25.70 -0.16
CA ALA A 370 15.05 -25.20 0.90
C ALA A 370 14.45 -23.95 1.59
N LEU A 371 13.88 -23.03 0.80
CA LEU A 371 13.21 -21.84 1.33
C LEU A 371 11.95 -22.20 2.12
N ASN A 372 11.10 -23.08 1.60
CA ASN A 372 9.89 -23.51 2.30
C ASN A 372 10.21 -24.26 3.60
N LEU A 373 11.20 -25.16 3.60
CA LEU A 373 11.66 -25.86 4.80
C LEU A 373 12.24 -24.89 5.84
N ALA A 374 13.02 -23.89 5.42
CA ALA A 374 13.54 -22.89 6.33
C ALA A 374 12.39 -22.13 7.03
N VAL A 375 11.35 -21.76 6.29
CA VAL A 375 10.18 -21.08 6.88
C VAL A 375 9.40 -22.00 7.82
N ILE A 376 9.19 -23.26 7.47
CA ILE A 376 8.51 -24.25 8.33
C ILE A 376 9.26 -24.43 9.67
N LEU A 377 10.59 -24.52 9.61
CA LEU A 377 11.42 -24.78 10.79
C LEU A 377 11.59 -23.54 11.67
N PHE A 378 11.72 -22.35 11.08
CA PHE A 378 12.10 -21.14 11.80
C PHE A 378 10.97 -20.12 11.98
N GLY A 379 9.84 -20.24 11.26
CA GLY A 379 8.77 -19.24 11.26
C GLY A 379 8.20 -18.97 12.65
N THR A 380 7.92 -20.02 13.43
CA THR A 380 7.42 -19.88 14.81
C THR A 380 8.45 -19.22 15.74
N ALA A 381 9.72 -19.61 15.64
CA ALA A 381 10.80 -19.06 16.45
C ALA A 381 11.06 -17.58 16.16
N ILE A 382 10.97 -17.19 14.88
CA ILE A 382 11.02 -15.79 14.45
C ILE A 382 9.85 -15.01 15.07
N GLY A 383 8.63 -15.57 15.01
CA GLY A 383 7.44 -14.96 15.60
C GLY A 383 7.56 -14.72 17.10
N ASP A 384 8.05 -15.71 17.85
CA ASP A 384 8.26 -15.59 19.30
C ASP A 384 9.38 -14.61 19.65
N TRP A 385 10.43 -14.55 18.83
CA TRP A 385 11.48 -13.55 19.00
C TRP A 385 10.96 -12.11 18.80
N ILE A 386 10.07 -11.90 17.80
CA ILE A 386 9.40 -10.62 17.54
C ILE A 386 8.58 -10.19 18.76
N ASP A 387 7.77 -11.09 19.33
CA ASP A 387 6.94 -10.80 20.51
C ASP A 387 7.77 -10.35 21.72
N ARG A 388 8.99 -10.88 21.86
CA ARG A 388 9.89 -10.59 22.99
C ARG A 388 10.73 -9.32 22.79
N ASN A 389 11.00 -8.92 21.56
CA ASN A 389 11.93 -7.84 21.23
C ASN A 389 11.31 -6.74 20.34
N PRO A 390 10.17 -6.13 20.72
CA PRO A 390 9.46 -5.19 19.86
C PRO A 390 10.28 -3.93 19.46
N ARG A 391 11.33 -3.57 20.23
CA ARG A 391 12.28 -2.48 19.91
C ARG A 391 13.34 -2.86 18.86
N LEU A 392 13.71 -4.13 18.78
CA LEU A 392 14.75 -4.63 17.88
C LEU A 392 14.20 -5.33 16.63
N SER A 393 12.90 -5.62 16.58
CA SER A 393 12.24 -6.18 15.38
C SER A 393 12.51 -5.31 14.15
N GLY A 394 12.51 -3.98 14.28
CA GLY A 394 12.87 -3.06 13.20
C GLY A 394 14.35 -3.08 12.81
N PHE A 395 15.27 -3.34 13.75
CA PHE A 395 16.72 -3.28 13.54
C PHE A 395 17.31 -4.57 12.93
N LEU A 396 16.71 -5.73 13.22
CA LEU A 396 17.22 -7.05 12.78
C LEU A 396 16.62 -7.56 11.47
N ILE A 397 15.60 -6.90 10.91
CA ILE A 397 15.16 -7.09 9.50
C ILE A 397 16.34 -6.82 8.54
N GLY A 398 17.33 -6.01 8.96
CA GLY A 398 18.56 -5.73 8.22
C GLY A 398 19.68 -6.78 8.34
N ILE A 399 19.66 -7.71 9.30
CA ILE A 399 20.78 -8.63 9.53
C ILE A 399 20.45 -10.00 8.93
N GLY A 400 20.96 -10.22 7.73
CA GLY A 400 20.73 -11.43 6.94
C GLY A 400 21.37 -12.70 7.52
N MET A 401 20.63 -13.80 7.36
CA MET A 401 21.19 -15.03 6.79
C MET A 401 20.30 -15.68 5.71
N ILE A 402 19.03 -15.30 5.53
CA ILE A 402 18.23 -15.62 4.34
C ILE A 402 17.26 -14.45 4.10
N ALA A 403 17.32 -13.78 2.94
CA ALA A 403 16.44 -12.66 2.58
C ALA A 403 14.96 -12.98 2.78
N THR A 404 14.58 -14.24 2.50
CA THR A 404 13.22 -14.76 2.69
C THR A 404 12.78 -14.78 4.16
N LEU A 405 13.62 -15.19 5.11
CA LEU A 405 13.25 -15.21 6.52
C LEU A 405 13.10 -13.79 7.09
N SER A 406 13.93 -12.85 6.63
CA SER A 406 13.80 -11.43 6.97
C SER A 406 12.49 -10.84 6.43
N SER A 407 12.15 -11.13 5.17
CA SER A 407 10.87 -10.73 4.58
C SER A 407 9.66 -11.27 5.37
N VAL A 408 9.71 -12.55 5.79
CA VAL A 408 8.67 -13.14 6.64
C VAL A 408 8.57 -12.43 7.99
N ALA A 409 9.72 -12.19 8.65
CA ALA A 409 9.76 -11.48 9.93
C ALA A 409 9.16 -10.07 9.82
N CYS A 410 9.49 -9.34 8.75
CA CYS A 410 8.97 -8.02 8.44
C CYS A 410 7.45 -8.04 8.26
N LYS A 411 6.93 -8.95 7.42
CA LYS A 411 5.49 -9.10 7.18
C LYS A 411 4.73 -9.45 8.45
N VAL A 412 5.25 -10.37 9.27
CA VAL A 412 4.61 -10.75 10.55
C VAL A 412 4.64 -9.58 11.53
N SER A 413 5.79 -8.94 11.74
CA SER A 413 5.94 -7.81 12.67
C SER A 413 4.99 -6.66 12.32
N ILE A 414 4.91 -6.30 11.05
CA ILE A 414 4.11 -5.15 10.65
C ILE A 414 2.64 -5.52 10.54
N SER A 415 2.34 -6.52 9.70
CA SER A 415 0.95 -6.84 9.35
C SER A 415 0.20 -7.44 10.52
N LYS A 416 0.85 -8.25 11.35
CA LYS A 416 0.18 -8.86 12.50
C LYS A 416 0.25 -7.98 13.73
N ASP A 417 1.32 -7.21 13.94
CA ASP A 417 1.50 -6.49 15.20
C ASP A 417 1.30 -4.98 15.11
N TRP A 418 2.14 -4.27 14.35
CA TRP A 418 2.08 -2.80 14.29
C TRP A 418 0.76 -2.25 13.76
N VAL A 419 0.21 -2.88 12.72
CA VAL A 419 -1.10 -2.47 12.14
C VAL A 419 -2.21 -2.56 13.18
N VAL A 420 -2.19 -3.58 14.03
CA VAL A 420 -3.20 -3.76 15.09
C VAL A 420 -2.98 -2.76 16.21
N ALA A 421 -1.74 -2.51 16.62
CA ALA A 421 -1.44 -1.50 17.63
C ALA A 421 -1.88 -0.09 17.20
N LEU A 422 -1.72 0.24 15.91
CA LEU A 422 -2.03 1.56 15.36
C LEU A 422 -3.50 1.76 14.99
N TYR A 423 -4.17 0.73 14.46
CA TYR A 423 -5.49 0.83 13.86
C TYR A 423 -6.51 -0.18 14.40
N GLY A 424 -6.14 -0.98 15.40
CA GLY A 424 -6.99 -2.04 15.94
C GLY A 424 -8.14 -1.57 16.83
N SER A 425 -8.18 -0.28 17.21
CA SER A 425 -9.28 0.29 18.00
C SER A 425 -10.61 0.29 17.23
N ASP A 426 -10.55 0.36 15.89
CA ASP A 426 -11.73 0.29 15.03
C ASP A 426 -11.56 -0.81 13.98
N ARG A 427 -12.46 -1.80 14.03
CA ARG A 427 -12.52 -2.93 13.11
C ARG A 427 -12.57 -2.50 11.64
N GLN A 428 -13.28 -1.40 11.33
CA GLN A 428 -13.41 -0.93 9.95
C GLN A 428 -12.09 -0.33 9.46
N ASN A 429 -11.44 0.48 10.29
CA ASN A 429 -10.11 1.02 10.01
C ASN A 429 -9.05 -0.07 9.84
N LEU A 430 -9.10 -1.12 10.66
CA LEU A 430 -8.24 -2.29 10.53
C LEU A 430 -8.49 -3.02 9.20
N ALA A 431 -9.76 -3.22 8.82
CA ALA A 431 -10.15 -3.84 7.56
C ALA A 431 -9.66 -3.04 6.33
N ASN A 432 -9.86 -1.72 6.35
CA ASN A 432 -9.38 -0.81 5.31
C ASN A 432 -7.85 -0.86 5.18
N THR A 433 -7.14 -0.89 6.31
CA THR A 433 -5.67 -0.91 6.33
C THR A 433 -5.12 -2.23 5.79
N ASN A 434 -5.66 -3.37 6.25
CA ASN A 434 -5.28 -4.69 5.74
C ASN A 434 -5.52 -4.84 4.24
N ALA A 435 -6.70 -4.40 3.76
CA ALA A 435 -7.03 -4.41 2.35
C ALA A 435 -6.05 -3.56 1.53
N THR A 436 -5.59 -2.43 2.07
CA THR A 436 -4.61 -1.56 1.39
C THR A 436 -3.25 -2.21 1.27
N LEU A 437 -2.72 -2.73 2.39
CA LEU A 437 -1.45 -3.44 2.39
C LEU A 437 -1.49 -4.61 1.41
N ARG A 438 -2.62 -5.32 1.34
CA ARG A 438 -2.82 -6.38 0.36
C ARG A 438 -2.82 -5.87 -1.08
N ARG A 439 -3.51 -4.76 -1.40
CA ARG A 439 -3.47 -4.18 -2.75
C ARG A 439 -2.06 -3.80 -3.18
N ILE A 440 -1.28 -3.21 -2.28
CA ILE A 440 0.11 -2.85 -2.54
C ILE A 440 0.93 -4.10 -2.88
N ASP A 441 0.77 -5.18 -2.11
CA ASP A 441 1.43 -6.47 -2.39
C ASP A 441 1.03 -7.07 -3.74
N LEU A 442 -0.27 -7.04 -4.08
CA LEU A 442 -0.78 -7.55 -5.36
C LEU A 442 -0.30 -6.73 -6.56
N LEU A 443 -0.35 -5.41 -6.46
CA LEU A 443 0.16 -4.51 -7.51
C LEU A 443 1.65 -4.72 -7.73
N SER A 444 2.43 -4.86 -6.65
CA SER A 444 3.86 -5.18 -6.73
C SER A 444 4.09 -6.54 -7.39
N GLY A 445 3.25 -7.54 -7.09
CA GLY A 445 3.32 -8.86 -7.70
C GLY A 445 3.07 -8.88 -9.21
N VAL A 446 2.33 -7.91 -9.74
CA VAL A 446 2.09 -7.75 -11.19
C VAL A 446 3.19 -6.92 -11.84
N LEU A 447 3.50 -5.75 -11.27
CA LEU A 447 4.34 -4.74 -11.92
C LEU A 447 5.84 -5.03 -11.77
N ALA A 448 6.29 -5.55 -10.62
CA ALA A 448 7.71 -5.77 -10.38
C ALA A 448 8.34 -6.80 -11.32
N PRO A 449 7.71 -7.96 -11.62
CA PRO A 449 8.21 -8.89 -12.62
C PRO A 449 8.30 -8.29 -14.03
N ILE A 450 7.35 -7.45 -14.43
CA ILE A 450 7.35 -6.78 -15.75
C ILE A 450 8.56 -5.86 -15.86
N LEU A 451 8.78 -5.01 -14.85
CA LEU A 451 9.94 -4.11 -14.85
C LEU A 451 11.26 -4.89 -14.77
N THR A 452 11.31 -5.94 -13.95
CA THR A 452 12.49 -6.81 -13.84
C THR A 452 12.82 -7.46 -15.18
N GLY A 453 11.82 -8.00 -15.88
CA GLY A 453 11.97 -8.54 -17.22
C GLY A 453 12.49 -7.51 -18.22
N ALA A 454 11.97 -6.27 -18.17
CA ALA A 454 12.47 -5.18 -19.00
C ALA A 454 13.95 -4.85 -18.69
N VAL A 455 14.32 -4.71 -17.41
CA VAL A 455 15.72 -4.49 -17.01
C VAL A 455 16.62 -5.61 -17.54
N MET A 456 16.20 -6.87 -17.40
CA MET A 456 16.94 -8.02 -17.90
C MET A 456 17.04 -8.07 -19.43
N ALA A 457 16.05 -7.52 -20.15
CA ALA A 457 16.07 -7.45 -21.61
C ALA A 457 17.05 -6.39 -22.15
N PHE A 458 17.21 -5.27 -21.43
CA PHE A 458 18.07 -4.15 -21.88
C PHE A 458 19.47 -4.14 -21.26
N THR A 459 19.76 -5.04 -20.32
CA THR A 459 21.07 -5.12 -19.64
C THR A 459 21.69 -6.51 -19.76
N SER A 460 22.99 -6.62 -19.44
CA SER A 460 23.63 -7.94 -19.38
C SER A 460 23.14 -8.71 -18.15
N ARG A 461 23.26 -10.05 -18.17
CA ARG A 461 22.83 -10.90 -17.04
C ARG A 461 23.55 -10.54 -15.73
N TRP A 462 24.84 -10.27 -15.80
CA TRP A 462 25.61 -9.83 -14.65
C TRP A 462 25.15 -8.45 -14.17
N LEU A 463 24.97 -7.49 -15.09
CA LEU A 463 24.56 -6.14 -14.74
C LEU A 463 23.14 -6.10 -14.16
N SER A 464 22.19 -6.84 -14.73
CA SER A 464 20.84 -6.97 -14.14
C SER A 464 20.89 -7.56 -12.73
N ALA A 465 21.71 -8.59 -12.50
CA ALA A 465 21.83 -9.21 -11.18
C ALA A 465 22.38 -8.21 -10.14
N VAL A 466 23.41 -7.45 -10.51
CA VAL A 466 24.00 -6.39 -9.67
C VAL A 466 22.99 -5.26 -9.43
N LEU A 467 22.26 -4.82 -10.45
CA LEU A 467 21.26 -3.75 -10.31
C LEU A 467 20.10 -4.17 -9.39
N ILE A 468 19.60 -5.40 -9.52
CA ILE A 468 18.49 -5.92 -8.70
C ILE A 468 18.95 -6.16 -7.26
N ALA A 469 20.14 -6.75 -7.08
CA ALA A 469 20.72 -6.93 -5.75
C ALA A 469 21.00 -5.57 -5.07
N GLY A 470 21.58 -4.62 -5.82
CA GLY A 470 21.83 -3.26 -5.34
C GLY A 470 20.54 -2.53 -4.99
N TRP A 471 19.50 -2.65 -5.81
CA TRP A 471 18.17 -2.12 -5.52
C TRP A 471 17.63 -2.65 -4.19
N ASN A 472 17.73 -3.96 -3.94
CA ASN A 472 17.24 -4.54 -2.69
C ASN A 472 18.04 -4.07 -1.47
N VAL A 473 19.35 -3.90 -1.59
CA VAL A 473 20.17 -3.35 -0.50
C VAL A 473 19.81 -1.89 -0.21
N VAL A 474 19.71 -1.06 -1.25
CA VAL A 474 19.34 0.36 -1.10
C VAL A 474 17.91 0.49 -0.55
N SER A 475 16.97 -0.31 -1.07
CA SER A 475 15.58 -0.33 -0.60
C SER A 475 15.51 -0.76 0.85
N LEU A 476 16.25 -1.80 1.26
CA LEU A 476 16.32 -2.24 2.65
C LEU A 476 16.84 -1.13 3.57
N CYS A 477 17.91 -0.43 3.21
CA CYS A 477 18.42 0.70 4.00
C CYS A 477 17.36 1.80 4.17
N PHE A 478 16.62 2.10 3.10
CA PHE A 478 15.56 3.10 3.15
C PHE A 478 14.33 2.61 3.93
N GLU A 479 13.94 1.35 3.79
CA GLU A 479 12.90 0.70 4.58
C GLU A 479 13.21 0.76 6.08
N LEU A 480 14.44 0.45 6.49
CA LEU A 480 14.87 0.52 7.89
C LEU A 480 14.78 1.95 8.43
N PHE A 481 15.12 2.94 7.62
CA PHE A 481 14.92 4.35 7.98
C PHE A 481 13.43 4.67 8.19
N LEU A 482 12.56 4.25 7.26
CA LEU A 482 11.11 4.48 7.37
C LEU A 482 10.51 3.76 8.58
N TYR A 483 10.89 2.51 8.85
CA TYR A 483 10.41 1.76 10.03
C TYR A 483 10.87 2.39 11.34
N THR A 484 12.11 2.88 11.40
CA THR A 484 12.61 3.60 12.57
C THR A 484 11.80 4.88 12.81
N LYS A 485 11.46 5.60 11.75
CA LYS A 485 10.58 6.79 11.85
C LYS A 485 9.17 6.42 12.30
N VAL A 486 8.55 5.39 11.73
CA VAL A 486 7.23 4.89 12.19
C VAL A 486 7.28 4.53 13.67
N TYR A 487 8.33 3.84 14.11
CA TYR A 487 8.49 3.43 15.49
C TYR A 487 8.54 4.64 16.44
N HIS A 488 9.38 5.64 16.14
CA HIS A 488 9.47 6.85 16.98
C HIS A 488 8.18 7.66 17.01
N LEU A 489 7.46 7.75 15.89
CA LEU A 489 6.17 8.44 15.86
C LEU A 489 5.06 7.71 16.61
N ALA A 490 5.21 6.39 16.79
CA ALA A 490 4.27 5.53 17.49
C ALA A 490 4.83 5.02 18.83
N GLU A 491 5.86 5.67 19.38
CA GLU A 491 6.62 5.15 20.52
C GLU A 491 5.71 4.94 21.74
N ASP A 492 4.80 5.88 22.03
CA ASP A 492 3.87 5.76 23.15
C ASP A 492 2.96 4.52 23.08
N VAL A 493 2.61 4.09 21.86
CA VAL A 493 1.75 2.92 21.64
C VAL A 493 2.58 1.64 21.60
N LEU A 494 3.76 1.66 20.97
CA LEU A 494 4.60 0.47 20.74
C LEU A 494 5.56 0.16 21.91
N ALA A 495 5.94 1.14 22.72
CA ALA A 495 6.89 0.99 23.83
C ALA A 495 6.28 0.38 25.10
N ASN A 496 4.97 0.51 25.30
CA ASN A 496 4.23 -0.08 26.43
C ASN A 496 4.36 -1.62 26.51
N LYS A 497 4.70 -2.29 25.41
CA LYS A 497 4.99 -3.73 25.38
C LYS A 497 6.22 -4.16 26.18
N VAL A 498 7.23 -3.30 26.29
CA VAL A 498 8.54 -3.65 26.85
C VAL A 498 8.58 -3.57 28.37
N SER A 499 7.80 -2.65 28.96
CA SER A 499 7.73 -2.48 30.42
C SER A 499 7.10 -3.71 31.09
N ILE A 500 6.05 -4.28 30.49
CA ILE A 500 5.31 -5.45 30.99
C ILE A 500 6.18 -6.72 31.00
N ASN A 501 6.97 -6.96 29.94
CA ASN A 501 7.84 -8.15 29.90
C ASN A 501 9.00 -8.07 30.90
N LYS A 502 9.54 -6.86 31.14
CA LYS A 502 10.63 -6.66 32.12
C LYS A 502 10.16 -6.76 33.57
N SER A 503 8.93 -6.36 33.90
CA SER A 503 8.38 -6.53 35.25
C SER A 503 8.12 -8.01 35.57
N HIS A 504 7.57 -8.77 34.61
CA HIS A 504 7.31 -10.20 34.77
C HIS A 504 8.59 -11.04 34.91
N GLU A 505 9.66 -10.71 34.18
CA GLU A 505 10.97 -11.39 34.28
C GLU A 505 11.70 -11.05 35.60
N LYS A 506 11.40 -9.89 36.20
CA LYS A 506 11.88 -9.50 37.53
C LYS A 506 11.21 -10.27 38.67
N LEU A 507 9.93 -10.65 38.48
CA LEU A 507 9.13 -11.38 39.47
C LEU A 507 9.47 -12.88 39.55
N THR A 508 9.90 -13.50 38.44
CA THR A 508 10.11 -14.96 38.37
C THR A 508 11.54 -15.42 38.60
N GLY A 509 12.52 -14.53 38.68
CA GLY A 509 13.91 -14.81 39.10
C GLY A 509 14.74 -15.77 38.23
N LYS A 510 14.14 -16.46 37.25
CA LYS A 510 14.82 -17.45 36.39
C LYS A 510 15.26 -16.85 35.06
N LYS A 511 16.57 -16.61 34.93
CA LYS A 511 17.21 -16.21 33.67
C LYS A 511 17.43 -17.46 32.79
N GLU A 512 16.41 -17.88 32.05
CA GLU A 512 16.53 -19.06 31.17
C GLU A 512 17.47 -18.82 29.96
N ARG A 513 18.21 -19.87 29.56
CA ARG A 513 19.19 -19.82 28.45
C ARG A 513 18.52 -19.52 27.09
N PRO A 514 19.11 -18.66 26.23
CA PRO A 514 18.49 -18.22 24.97
C PRO A 514 18.22 -19.35 23.95
N LEU A 515 19.06 -20.38 23.91
CA LEU A 515 18.86 -21.55 23.03
C LEU A 515 17.67 -22.42 23.48
N ARG A 516 17.46 -22.60 24.79
CA ARG A 516 16.32 -23.36 25.32
C ARG A 516 14.99 -22.63 25.05
N LYS A 517 15.01 -21.29 25.14
CA LYS A 517 13.92 -20.39 24.74
C LYS A 517 13.56 -20.53 23.25
N PHE A 518 14.55 -20.72 22.36
CA PHE A 518 14.35 -20.91 20.91
C PHE A 518 13.72 -22.27 20.57
N PHE A 519 14.18 -23.36 21.17
CA PHE A 519 13.59 -24.70 20.96
C PHE A 519 12.21 -24.86 21.61
N ALA A 520 11.96 -24.23 22.75
CA ALA A 520 10.61 -24.17 23.36
C ALA A 520 9.58 -23.49 22.43
N SER A 521 10.03 -22.60 21.53
CA SER A 521 9.17 -21.95 20.54
C SER A 521 8.67 -22.90 19.45
N ILE A 522 9.20 -24.11 19.31
CA ILE A 522 8.74 -25.10 18.31
C ILE A 522 7.35 -25.65 18.69
N HIS A 523 6.92 -25.53 19.95
CA HIS A 523 5.59 -25.92 20.44
C HIS A 523 4.46 -24.92 20.09
N GLY A 524 4.70 -23.93 19.21
CA GLY A 524 3.70 -22.93 18.84
C GLY A 524 2.41 -23.49 18.24
N LEU A 525 2.46 -24.68 17.61
CA LEU A 525 1.26 -25.34 17.08
C LEU A 525 0.29 -25.78 18.19
N GLY A 526 0.80 -26.25 19.33
CA GLY A 526 -0.04 -26.63 20.47
C GLY A 526 -0.77 -25.42 21.06
N THR A 527 -0.04 -24.32 21.27
CA THR A 527 -0.64 -23.04 21.69
C THR A 527 -1.60 -22.48 20.63
N TYR A 528 -1.31 -22.69 19.34
CA TYR A 528 -2.20 -22.23 18.30
C TYR A 528 -3.51 -23.03 18.27
N ALA A 529 -3.42 -24.36 18.41
CA ALA A 529 -4.57 -25.27 18.41
C ALA A 529 -5.55 -25.01 19.56
N SER A 530 -5.09 -24.48 20.69
CA SER A 530 -5.97 -24.11 21.81
C SER A 530 -6.74 -22.80 21.59
N LEU A 531 -6.41 -22.01 20.56
CA LEU A 531 -7.10 -20.76 20.27
C LEU A 531 -8.33 -21.00 19.39
N SER A 532 -9.40 -20.24 19.65
CA SER A 532 -10.62 -20.29 18.83
C SER A 532 -10.38 -19.97 17.35
N VAL A 533 -9.30 -19.25 17.00
CA VAL A 533 -8.91 -18.91 15.62
C VAL A 533 -8.09 -19.98 14.90
N PHE A 534 -7.84 -21.13 15.53
CA PHE A 534 -7.14 -22.24 14.88
C PHE A 534 -7.88 -22.76 13.64
N LEU A 535 -9.18 -23.05 13.76
CA LEU A 535 -9.98 -23.60 12.65
C LEU A 535 -10.02 -22.66 11.42
N PRO A 536 -10.25 -21.34 11.56
CA PRO A 536 -10.06 -20.40 10.46
C PRO A 536 -8.67 -20.42 9.84
N GLY A 537 -7.63 -20.52 10.67
CA GLY A 537 -6.24 -20.62 10.21
C GLY A 537 -5.95 -21.90 9.44
N LEU A 538 -6.50 -23.03 9.89
CA LEU A 538 -6.42 -24.32 9.21
C LEU A 538 -7.16 -24.27 7.86
N SER A 539 -8.35 -23.65 7.82
CA SER A 539 -9.06 -23.40 6.56
C SER A 539 -8.20 -22.61 5.57
N LEU A 540 -7.53 -21.54 6.02
CA LEU A 540 -6.61 -20.78 5.16
C LEU A 540 -5.43 -21.63 4.70
N ALA A 541 -4.84 -22.44 5.58
CA ALA A 541 -3.69 -23.28 5.24
C ALA A 541 -4.05 -24.36 4.20
N LEU A 542 -5.25 -24.93 4.26
CA LEU A 542 -5.76 -25.87 3.26
C LEU A 542 -5.85 -25.25 1.85
N LEU A 543 -6.04 -23.93 1.72
CA LEU A 543 -6.02 -23.25 0.42
C LEU A 543 -4.62 -23.27 -0.22
N TYR A 544 -3.54 -23.44 0.55
CA TYR A 544 -2.18 -23.57 0.01
C TYR A 544 -1.92 -24.95 -0.62
N MET A 545 -2.75 -25.95 -0.32
CA MET A 545 -2.68 -27.28 -0.91
C MET A 545 -3.41 -27.35 -2.27
N THR A 546 -3.31 -26.31 -3.09
CA THR A 546 -3.99 -26.23 -4.40
C THR A 546 -2.97 -26.08 -5.54
N VAL A 547 -3.18 -26.85 -6.61
CA VAL A 547 -2.48 -26.61 -7.89
C VAL A 547 -3.25 -25.63 -8.78
N LEU A 548 -4.47 -25.23 -8.40
CA LEU A 548 -5.38 -24.41 -9.21
C LEU A 548 -5.00 -22.93 -9.15
N SER A 549 -3.76 -22.67 -9.55
CA SER A 549 -3.09 -21.39 -9.50
C SER A 549 -2.26 -21.21 -10.77
N PHE A 550 -1.85 -19.98 -11.11
CA PHE A 550 -0.97 -19.73 -12.26
C PHE A 550 0.51 -20.01 -11.91
N ASP A 551 0.76 -21.12 -11.21
CA ASP A 551 2.09 -21.61 -10.87
C ASP A 551 2.75 -22.35 -12.03
N SER A 552 4.02 -22.74 -11.84
CA SER A 552 4.80 -23.42 -12.87
C SER A 552 4.19 -24.75 -13.32
N VAL A 553 3.47 -25.44 -12.44
CA VAL A 553 2.92 -26.78 -12.69
C VAL A 553 1.70 -26.69 -13.58
N THR A 554 0.75 -25.83 -13.23
CA THR A 554 -0.44 -25.62 -14.06
C THR A 554 -0.12 -24.93 -15.37
N ARG A 555 0.85 -24.00 -15.40
CA ARG A 555 1.33 -23.42 -16.67
C ARG A 555 1.90 -24.50 -17.59
N ALA A 556 2.75 -25.40 -17.07
CA ALA A 556 3.29 -26.49 -17.87
C ALA A 556 2.18 -27.37 -18.45
N TYR A 557 1.20 -27.76 -17.63
CA TYR A 557 0.03 -28.52 -18.11
C TYR A 557 -0.72 -27.78 -19.22
N VAL A 558 -1.03 -26.50 -19.04
CA VAL A 558 -1.83 -25.72 -19.99
C VAL A 558 -1.10 -25.52 -21.33
N ILE A 559 0.22 -25.29 -21.30
CA ILE A 559 1.05 -25.13 -22.52
C ILE A 559 1.09 -26.45 -23.29
N GLU A 560 1.28 -27.57 -22.60
CA GLU A 560 1.26 -28.92 -23.21
C GLU A 560 -0.09 -29.27 -23.83
N GLN A 561 -1.21 -28.73 -23.31
CA GLN A 561 -2.53 -28.81 -23.94
C GLN A 561 -2.72 -27.87 -25.15
N GLY A 562 -1.68 -27.14 -25.56
CA GLY A 562 -1.68 -26.31 -26.75
C GLY A 562 -2.32 -24.92 -26.58
N LEU A 563 -2.48 -24.42 -25.36
CA LEU A 563 -2.80 -23.01 -25.11
C LEU A 563 -1.54 -22.14 -25.18
N SER A 564 -1.64 -20.98 -25.82
CA SER A 564 -0.49 -20.08 -25.97
C SER A 564 -0.16 -19.38 -24.65
N GLU A 565 1.13 -19.07 -24.48
CA GLU A 565 1.62 -18.29 -23.34
C GLU A 565 0.97 -16.90 -23.25
N VAL A 566 0.57 -16.33 -24.39
CA VAL A 566 -0.14 -15.05 -24.45
C VAL A 566 -1.50 -15.14 -23.76
N VAL A 567 -2.27 -16.19 -24.03
CA VAL A 567 -3.59 -16.39 -23.41
C VAL A 567 -3.44 -16.62 -21.90
N LEU A 568 -2.44 -17.41 -21.50
CA LEU A 568 -2.08 -17.61 -20.09
C LEU A 568 -1.69 -16.29 -19.41
N GLY A 569 -0.90 -15.45 -20.07
CA GLY A 569 -0.50 -14.13 -19.59
C GLY A 569 -1.70 -13.21 -19.36
N LEU A 570 -2.62 -13.15 -20.33
CA LEU A 570 -3.86 -12.36 -20.23
C LEU A 570 -4.74 -12.82 -19.08
N LEU A 571 -4.99 -14.13 -18.95
CA LEU A 571 -5.83 -14.68 -17.89
C LEU A 571 -5.19 -14.54 -16.50
N ASN A 572 -3.86 -14.68 -16.39
CA ASN A 572 -3.14 -14.37 -15.15
C ASN A 572 -3.23 -12.88 -14.77
N GLY A 573 -3.15 -11.99 -15.76
CA GLY A 573 -3.40 -10.56 -15.57
C GLY A 573 -4.81 -10.28 -15.06
N LEU A 574 -5.83 -10.89 -15.68
CA LEU A 574 -7.22 -10.78 -15.24
C LEU A 574 -7.43 -11.33 -13.81
N GLY A 575 -6.78 -12.44 -13.47
CA GLY A 575 -6.84 -13.01 -12.12
C GLY A 575 -6.24 -12.07 -11.07
N SER A 576 -5.19 -11.32 -11.44
CA SER A 576 -4.60 -10.29 -10.58
C SER A 576 -5.56 -9.11 -10.37
N VAL A 577 -6.25 -8.68 -11.43
CA VAL A 577 -7.31 -7.65 -11.34
C VAL A 577 -8.45 -8.11 -10.44
N LEU A 578 -8.96 -9.33 -10.61
CA LEU A 578 -10.03 -9.89 -9.78
C LEU A 578 -9.60 -10.00 -8.30
N GLY A 579 -8.32 -10.29 -8.05
CA GLY A 579 -7.78 -10.24 -6.69
C GLY A 579 -7.82 -8.84 -6.09
N ILE A 580 -7.41 -7.81 -6.84
CA ILE A 580 -7.53 -6.41 -6.41
C ILE A 580 -9.01 -6.05 -6.17
N VAL A 581 -9.92 -6.46 -7.04
CA VAL A 581 -11.37 -6.24 -6.84
C VAL A 581 -11.85 -6.91 -5.54
N GLY A 582 -11.40 -8.13 -5.23
CA GLY A 582 -11.70 -8.81 -3.97
C GLY A 582 -11.27 -7.99 -2.75
N THR A 583 -10.07 -7.40 -2.78
CA THR A 583 -9.59 -6.53 -1.68
C THR A 583 -10.36 -5.21 -1.57
N ILE A 584 -10.94 -4.68 -2.66
CA ILE A 584 -11.79 -3.49 -2.63
C ILE A 584 -13.17 -3.85 -2.06
N ALA A 585 -13.69 -5.03 -2.39
CA ALA A 585 -14.96 -5.53 -1.89
C ALA A 585 -14.90 -5.94 -0.40
N TYR A 586 -13.74 -6.37 0.09
CA TYR A 586 -13.57 -6.88 1.45
C TYR A 586 -14.07 -5.91 2.55
N PRO A 587 -13.60 -4.65 2.66
CA PRO A 587 -14.05 -3.74 3.71
C PRO A 587 -15.55 -3.40 3.61
N PHE A 588 -16.09 -3.42 2.39
CA PHE A 588 -17.52 -3.24 2.17
C PHE A 588 -18.34 -4.41 2.75
N PHE A 589 -17.90 -5.64 2.54
CA PHE A 589 -18.53 -6.81 3.15
C PHE A 589 -18.38 -6.85 4.67
N VAL A 590 -17.21 -6.46 5.20
CA VAL A 590 -17.01 -6.35 6.66
C VAL A 590 -17.99 -5.36 7.27
N LYS A 591 -18.14 -4.18 6.65
CA LYS A 591 -19.08 -3.14 7.11
C LYS A 591 -20.53 -3.59 7.08
N ARG A 592 -20.95 -4.30 6.02
CA ARG A 592 -22.36 -4.68 5.82
C ARG A 592 -22.78 -5.96 6.51
N THR A 593 -21.91 -6.96 6.54
CA THR A 593 -22.24 -8.33 6.97
C THR A 593 -21.46 -8.79 8.20
N GLY A 594 -20.44 -8.03 8.62
CA GLY A 594 -19.53 -8.40 9.70
C GLY A 594 -18.39 -9.32 9.23
N LEU A 595 -17.32 -9.34 10.02
CA LEU A 595 -16.07 -10.03 9.67
C LEU A 595 -16.25 -11.55 9.45
N VAL A 596 -16.92 -12.24 10.37
CA VAL A 596 -17.09 -13.70 10.32
C VAL A 596 -17.86 -14.14 9.07
N ARG A 597 -18.99 -13.45 8.76
CA ARG A 597 -19.81 -13.75 7.57
C ARG A 597 -19.13 -13.39 6.26
N THR A 598 -18.28 -12.35 6.26
CA THR A 598 -17.46 -12.00 5.10
C THR A 598 -16.55 -13.17 4.68
N GLY A 599 -16.00 -13.91 5.65
CA GLY A 599 -15.21 -15.10 5.33
C GLY A 599 -16.01 -16.21 4.66
N ILE A 600 -17.28 -16.43 5.05
CA ILE A 600 -18.18 -17.39 4.39
C ILE A 600 -18.35 -17.01 2.91
N ILE A 601 -18.56 -15.71 2.63
CA ILE A 601 -18.65 -15.19 1.27
C ILE A 601 -17.36 -15.47 0.49
N GLY A 602 -16.20 -15.20 1.08
CA GLY A 602 -14.89 -15.47 0.46
C GLY A 602 -14.69 -16.95 0.09
N PHE A 603 -14.77 -17.84 1.09
CA PHE A 603 -14.53 -19.28 0.93
C PHE A 603 -15.50 -19.94 -0.05
N TRP A 604 -16.80 -19.66 0.07
CA TRP A 604 -17.79 -20.25 -0.85
C TRP A 604 -17.73 -19.64 -2.24
N SER A 605 -17.44 -18.35 -2.38
CA SER A 605 -17.20 -17.74 -3.70
C SER A 605 -16.01 -18.39 -4.39
N GLU A 606 -14.91 -18.65 -3.68
CA GLU A 606 -13.74 -19.35 -4.23
C GLU A 606 -14.10 -20.77 -4.71
N PHE A 607 -14.70 -21.57 -3.82
CA PHE A 607 -15.11 -22.94 -4.15
C PHE A 607 -16.05 -23.01 -5.35
N SER A 608 -17.03 -22.09 -5.42
CA SER A 608 -18.03 -22.07 -6.49
C SER A 608 -17.39 -21.84 -7.86
N MET A 609 -16.37 -20.98 -7.95
CA MET A 609 -15.62 -20.76 -9.19
C MET A 609 -14.73 -21.95 -9.55
N LEU A 610 -14.25 -22.72 -8.57
CA LEU A 610 -13.46 -23.93 -8.79
C LEU A 610 -14.28 -25.12 -9.29
N ILE A 611 -15.61 -25.10 -9.21
CA ILE A 611 -16.47 -26.10 -9.85
C ILE A 611 -16.22 -26.12 -11.36
N LEU A 612 -15.92 -24.97 -11.99
CA LEU A 612 -15.53 -24.91 -13.40
C LEU A 612 -14.27 -25.73 -13.70
N CYS A 613 -13.32 -25.75 -12.76
CA CYS A 613 -12.11 -26.58 -12.88
C CYS A 613 -12.46 -28.07 -12.79
N LEU A 614 -13.41 -28.46 -11.94
CA LEU A 614 -13.86 -29.85 -11.87
C LEU A 614 -14.61 -30.26 -13.14
N THR A 615 -15.52 -29.41 -13.63
CA THR A 615 -16.24 -29.61 -14.90
C THR A 615 -15.29 -29.76 -16.08
N SER A 616 -14.13 -29.09 -16.06
CA SER A 616 -13.12 -29.23 -17.11
C SER A 616 -12.66 -30.67 -17.34
N LEU A 617 -12.75 -31.54 -16.33
CA LEU A 617 -12.33 -32.94 -16.44
C LEU A 617 -13.32 -33.80 -17.23
N PHE A 618 -14.58 -33.36 -17.36
CA PHE A 618 -15.69 -34.12 -17.94
C PHE A 618 -16.10 -33.64 -19.36
N VAL A 619 -15.43 -32.62 -19.89
CA VAL A 619 -15.72 -32.07 -21.22
C VAL A 619 -14.68 -32.49 -22.25
N ASP A 620 -15.01 -32.33 -23.53
CA ASP A 620 -14.12 -32.67 -24.64
C ASP A 620 -12.81 -31.89 -24.59
N GLY A 621 -11.72 -32.59 -24.89
CA GLY A 621 -10.35 -32.06 -24.78
C GLY A 621 -9.68 -32.32 -23.44
N THR A 622 -10.29 -33.10 -22.55
CA THR A 622 -9.65 -33.51 -21.28
C THR A 622 -8.46 -34.45 -21.50
N SER A 623 -7.36 -34.18 -20.81
CA SER A 623 -6.21 -35.10 -20.77
C SER A 623 -6.26 -36.10 -19.62
N PHE A 624 -7.34 -36.11 -18.83
CA PHE A 624 -7.47 -36.98 -17.67
C PHE A 624 -7.85 -38.40 -18.09
N ALA A 625 -6.87 -39.32 -18.06
CA ALA A 625 -7.01 -40.69 -18.58
C ALA A 625 -8.25 -41.45 -18.06
N PRO A 626 -8.62 -41.39 -16.77
CA PRO A 626 -9.81 -42.08 -16.28
C PRO A 626 -11.14 -41.60 -16.87
N LEU A 627 -11.22 -40.40 -17.45
CA LEU A 627 -12.46 -39.84 -18.00
C LEU A 627 -12.45 -39.65 -19.53
N GLN A 628 -11.31 -39.89 -20.18
CA GLN A 628 -11.18 -39.76 -21.65
C GLN A 628 -12.16 -40.64 -22.45
N HIS A 629 -12.63 -41.75 -21.89
CA HIS A 629 -13.57 -42.66 -22.56
C HIS A 629 -15.05 -42.25 -22.38
N LEU A 630 -15.35 -41.30 -21.50
CA LEU A 630 -16.72 -40.88 -21.13
C LEU A 630 -17.13 -39.53 -21.74
N THR A 631 -16.20 -38.80 -22.39
CA THR A 631 -16.48 -37.48 -22.99
C THR A 631 -17.16 -37.59 -24.34
N ILE A 632 -18.00 -36.59 -24.69
CA ILE A 632 -18.87 -36.51 -25.88
C ILE A 632 -18.02 -36.19 -27.13
N GLY A 633 -17.11 -37.10 -27.45
CA GLY A 633 -16.13 -36.95 -28.53
C GLY A 633 -15.17 -38.13 -28.53
N SER A 634 -15.71 -39.33 -28.25
CA SER A 634 -14.97 -40.57 -28.09
C SER A 634 -13.96 -40.77 -29.21
N CYS A 635 -12.73 -41.09 -28.84
CA CYS A 635 -11.72 -41.61 -29.76
C CYS A 635 -12.30 -42.87 -30.41
N HIS A 636 -12.71 -42.79 -31.68
CA HIS A 636 -13.15 -43.97 -32.42
C HIS A 636 -11.94 -44.71 -32.96
N TYR A 637 -11.88 -46.01 -32.68
CA TYR A 637 -11.03 -46.94 -33.41
C TYR A 637 -11.52 -46.97 -34.87
N HIS A 638 -10.68 -46.55 -35.81
CA HIS A 638 -10.89 -46.89 -37.21
C HIS A 638 -10.14 -48.19 -37.49
N GLU A 639 -10.83 -49.34 -37.43
CA GLU A 639 -10.35 -50.55 -38.09
C GLU A 639 -10.55 -50.37 -39.60
N THR A 640 -9.47 -50.32 -40.36
CA THR A 640 -9.52 -50.49 -41.81
C THR A 640 -9.16 -51.94 -42.13
N LEU A 641 -10.17 -52.75 -42.49
CA LEU A 641 -9.95 -54.09 -43.02
C LEU A 641 -9.37 -53.97 -44.43
N ASN A 642 -8.07 -54.23 -44.56
CA ASN A 642 -7.42 -54.29 -45.86
C ASN A 642 -7.52 -55.74 -46.37
N ASN A 643 -8.43 -56.00 -47.32
CA ASN A 643 -8.82 -57.36 -47.73
C ASN A 643 -7.73 -58.19 -48.43
N ASN A 644 -6.49 -57.71 -48.55
CA ASN A 644 -5.47 -58.37 -49.37
C ASN A 644 -4.15 -58.70 -48.67
N ASN A 645 -3.99 -58.48 -47.36
CA ASN A 645 -2.87 -59.05 -46.58
C ASN A 645 -3.22 -59.02 -45.10
N SER A 646 -2.93 -60.11 -44.38
CA SER A 646 -3.16 -60.32 -42.95
C SER A 646 -2.25 -59.44 -42.06
N THR A 647 -2.33 -58.13 -42.21
CA THR A 647 -1.65 -57.14 -41.35
C THR A 647 -2.67 -56.07 -40.97
N THR A 648 -3.12 -56.12 -39.72
CA THR A 648 -3.87 -55.05 -39.05
C THR A 648 -2.92 -53.89 -38.78
N ASN A 649 -2.93 -52.86 -39.63
CA ASN A 649 -2.24 -51.62 -39.33
C ASN A 649 -3.13 -50.78 -38.39
N LEU A 650 -2.81 -50.81 -37.09
CA LEU A 650 -3.34 -49.87 -36.11
C LEU A 650 -2.77 -48.48 -36.40
N ILE A 651 -3.56 -47.60 -37.02
CA ILE A 651 -3.22 -46.18 -37.19
C ILE A 651 -3.46 -45.46 -35.85
N PRO A 652 -2.55 -44.63 -35.33
CA PRO A 652 -2.73 -44.01 -34.02
C PRO A 652 -3.78 -42.88 -34.03
N TYR A 653 -4.70 -42.98 -33.07
CA TYR A 653 -5.41 -41.93 -32.31
C TYR A 653 -5.59 -40.55 -32.98
N GLN A 654 -6.83 -40.21 -33.36
CA GLN A 654 -7.24 -38.83 -33.63
C GLN A 654 -8.16 -38.35 -32.50
N CYS A 655 -7.58 -37.74 -31.47
CA CYS A 655 -8.31 -37.11 -30.37
C CYS A 655 -8.97 -35.79 -30.85
N SER A 656 -10.12 -35.44 -30.28
CA SER A 656 -10.76 -34.14 -30.49
C SER A 656 -9.79 -32.99 -30.16
N ASN A 657 -9.60 -32.06 -31.10
CA ASN A 657 -8.76 -30.85 -30.95
C ASN A 657 -9.42 -29.75 -30.07
N SER A 658 -10.47 -30.09 -29.32
CA SER A 658 -11.18 -29.14 -28.48
C SER A 658 -10.28 -28.60 -27.37
N LYS A 659 -10.17 -27.27 -27.25
CA LYS A 659 -9.48 -26.60 -26.14
C LYS A 659 -10.43 -26.25 -24.99
N LEU A 660 -11.66 -26.76 -25.01
CA LEU A 660 -12.71 -26.40 -24.06
C LEU A 660 -12.35 -26.77 -22.63
N SER A 661 -11.85 -28.01 -22.41
CA SER A 661 -11.39 -28.46 -21.09
C SER A 661 -10.35 -27.51 -20.50
N VAL A 662 -9.24 -27.29 -21.20
CA VAL A 662 -8.15 -26.45 -20.68
C VAL A 662 -8.58 -24.98 -20.52
N LEU A 663 -9.48 -24.46 -21.36
CA LEU A 663 -10.02 -23.10 -21.21
C LEU A 663 -10.91 -22.97 -19.96
N LEU A 664 -11.80 -23.92 -19.70
CA LEU A 664 -12.64 -23.94 -18.49
C LEU A 664 -11.80 -24.02 -17.21
N LEU A 665 -10.73 -24.83 -17.24
CA LEU A 665 -9.77 -24.92 -16.14
C LEU A 665 -9.17 -23.54 -15.83
N VAL A 666 -8.62 -22.86 -16.84
CA VAL A 666 -7.93 -21.58 -16.62
C VAL A 666 -8.90 -20.45 -16.26
N ILE A 667 -10.13 -20.46 -16.81
CA ILE A 667 -11.20 -19.52 -16.41
C ILE A 667 -11.56 -19.71 -14.93
N GLY A 668 -11.75 -20.95 -14.48
CA GLY A 668 -12.01 -21.24 -13.06
C GLY A 668 -10.86 -20.78 -12.14
N ILE A 669 -9.61 -20.97 -12.57
CA ILE A 669 -8.41 -20.48 -11.87
C ILE A 669 -8.39 -18.95 -11.78
N THR A 670 -8.87 -18.27 -12.82
CA THR A 670 -8.91 -16.82 -12.91
C THR A 670 -9.99 -16.24 -12.00
N LEU A 671 -11.20 -16.79 -12.07
CA LEU A 671 -12.37 -16.29 -11.36
C LEU A 671 -12.30 -16.52 -9.84
N ASN A 672 -11.69 -17.61 -9.38
CA ASN A 672 -11.60 -17.91 -7.94
C ASN A 672 -10.83 -16.85 -7.14
N ARG A 673 -9.98 -16.04 -7.79
CA ARG A 673 -9.13 -15.04 -7.14
C ARG A 673 -9.91 -14.01 -6.34
N PHE A 674 -11.12 -13.67 -6.78
CA PHE A 674 -12.00 -12.78 -6.04
C PHE A 674 -12.33 -13.31 -4.63
N GLY A 675 -12.73 -14.59 -4.52
CA GLY A 675 -13.08 -15.23 -3.25
C GLY A 675 -11.86 -15.48 -2.36
N LEU A 676 -10.76 -15.95 -2.97
CA LEU A 676 -9.51 -16.25 -2.28
C LEU A 676 -8.98 -15.05 -1.47
N TRP A 677 -8.95 -13.86 -2.08
CA TRP A 677 -8.41 -12.68 -1.42
C TRP A 677 -9.33 -12.13 -0.32
N ILE A 678 -10.64 -12.35 -0.42
CA ILE A 678 -11.59 -12.05 0.66
C ILE A 678 -11.35 -13.00 1.84
N ALA A 679 -11.23 -14.30 1.58
CA ALA A 679 -10.99 -15.32 2.61
C ALA A 679 -9.67 -15.09 3.37
N ASP A 680 -8.58 -14.83 2.64
CA ASP A 680 -7.26 -14.54 3.21
C ASP A 680 -7.27 -13.29 4.12
N LEU A 681 -7.93 -12.20 3.68
CA LEU A 681 -8.08 -10.98 4.47
C LEU A 681 -8.93 -11.22 5.73
N THR A 682 -10.03 -11.96 5.62
CA THR A 682 -10.88 -12.29 6.76
C THR A 682 -10.12 -13.07 7.82
N VAL A 683 -9.45 -14.17 7.45
CA VAL A 683 -8.70 -14.99 8.40
C VAL A 683 -7.55 -14.18 9.01
N SER A 684 -6.88 -13.36 8.19
CA SER A 684 -5.82 -12.48 8.67
C SER A 684 -6.29 -11.51 9.74
N GLN A 685 -7.45 -10.89 9.55
CA GLN A 685 -8.03 -9.96 10.52
C GLN A 685 -8.62 -10.68 11.75
N LEU A 686 -9.19 -11.87 11.59
CA LEU A 686 -9.61 -12.70 12.73
C LEU A 686 -8.43 -13.02 13.65
N GLN A 687 -7.28 -13.34 13.10
CA GLN A 687 -6.05 -13.54 13.87
C GLN A 687 -5.57 -12.26 14.55
N GLN A 688 -5.71 -11.10 13.91
CA GLN A 688 -5.34 -9.83 14.51
C GLN A 688 -6.22 -9.45 15.70
N GLU A 689 -7.54 -9.67 15.58
CA GLU A 689 -8.52 -9.26 16.60
C GLU A 689 -8.63 -10.25 17.77
N ARG A 690 -8.49 -11.56 17.51
CA ARG A 690 -8.77 -12.61 18.52
C ARG A 690 -7.52 -13.24 19.12
N VAL A 691 -6.32 -12.98 18.58
CA VAL A 691 -5.08 -13.44 19.19
C VAL A 691 -4.59 -12.40 20.19
N PRO A 692 -4.32 -12.79 21.46
CA PRO A 692 -3.75 -11.90 22.44
C PRO A 692 -2.45 -11.25 21.97
N GLU A 693 -2.28 -9.97 22.27
CA GLU A 693 -1.15 -9.15 21.81
C GLU A 693 0.22 -9.74 22.17
N LYS A 694 0.32 -10.43 23.32
CA LYS A 694 1.56 -11.04 23.83
C LYS A 694 2.11 -12.22 23.03
N ILE A 695 1.29 -12.86 22.19
CA ILE A 695 1.66 -14.06 21.42
C ILE A 695 1.38 -13.90 19.91
N ARG A 696 1.11 -12.67 19.47
CA ARG A 696 0.59 -12.43 18.12
C ARG A 696 1.64 -12.73 17.04
N GLY A 697 2.90 -12.41 17.29
CA GLY A 697 4.04 -12.76 16.44
C GLY A 697 4.24 -14.28 16.35
N ARG A 698 4.24 -14.99 17.48
CA ARG A 698 4.38 -16.46 17.55
C ARG A 698 3.27 -17.16 16.76
N ILE A 699 2.01 -16.75 16.95
CA ILE A 699 0.87 -17.32 16.21
C ILE A 699 0.96 -16.95 14.72
N GLY A 700 1.36 -15.73 14.38
CA GLY A 700 1.60 -15.32 12.99
C GLY A 700 2.67 -16.17 12.30
N GLY A 701 3.79 -16.43 12.98
CA GLY A 701 4.86 -17.30 12.49
C GLY A 701 4.42 -18.77 12.37
N THR A 702 3.62 -19.26 13.32
CA THR A 702 3.04 -20.60 13.29
C THR A 702 2.07 -20.78 12.12
N GLN A 703 1.18 -19.80 11.88
CA GLN A 703 0.29 -19.82 10.71
C GLN A 703 1.07 -19.87 9.41
N HIS A 704 2.13 -19.06 9.29
CA HIS A 704 2.94 -19.04 8.08
C HIS A 704 3.62 -20.40 7.85
N SER A 705 4.15 -21.01 8.91
CA SER A 705 4.71 -22.37 8.88
C SER A 705 3.67 -23.41 8.46
N LEU A 706 2.43 -23.30 8.96
CA LEU A 706 1.32 -24.19 8.60
C LEU A 706 0.95 -24.06 7.11
N ASN A 707 0.90 -22.84 6.57
CA ASN A 707 0.66 -22.61 5.15
C ASN A 707 1.75 -23.29 4.28
N GLN A 708 3.02 -23.13 4.66
CA GLN A 708 4.15 -23.74 3.92
C GLN A 708 4.15 -25.27 4.01
N PHE A 709 3.68 -25.85 5.13
CA PHE A 709 3.53 -27.29 5.26
C PHE A 709 2.53 -27.86 4.22
N PHE A 710 1.36 -27.23 4.07
CA PHE A 710 0.37 -27.65 3.07
C PHE A 710 0.84 -27.39 1.63
N ASP A 711 1.62 -26.33 1.39
CA ASP A 711 2.28 -26.08 0.10
C ASP A 711 3.34 -27.17 -0.23
N LEU A 712 4.09 -27.64 0.78
CA LEU A 712 5.03 -28.75 0.64
C LEU A 712 4.31 -30.08 0.33
N LEU A 713 3.17 -30.34 0.98
CA LEU A 713 2.35 -31.52 0.72
C LEU A 713 1.85 -31.54 -0.73
N ARG A 714 1.45 -30.38 -1.27
CA ARG A 714 1.12 -30.23 -2.71
C ARG A 714 2.30 -30.65 -3.59
N TYR A 715 3.52 -30.20 -3.29
CA TYR A 715 4.71 -30.60 -4.07
C TYR A 715 4.99 -32.10 -3.98
N ALA A 716 4.83 -32.71 -2.81
CA ALA A 716 4.98 -34.15 -2.64
C ALA A 716 3.98 -34.93 -3.52
N LEU A 717 2.72 -34.48 -3.59
CA LEU A 717 1.71 -35.08 -4.46
C LEU A 717 2.10 -35.00 -5.95
N ILE A 718 2.59 -33.85 -6.40
CA ILE A 718 3.05 -33.66 -7.79
C ILE A 718 4.20 -34.62 -8.14
N ILE A 719 5.14 -34.85 -7.21
CA ILE A 719 6.24 -35.79 -7.41
C ILE A 719 5.72 -37.24 -7.52
N CYS A 720 4.74 -37.62 -6.70
CA CYS A 720 4.14 -38.95 -6.72
C CYS A 720 3.30 -39.21 -8.00
N LEU A 721 2.66 -38.18 -8.56
CA LEU A 721 1.82 -38.26 -9.75
C LEU A 721 2.29 -37.28 -10.84
N PRO A 722 3.44 -37.55 -11.50
CA PRO A 722 4.10 -36.58 -12.37
C PRO A 722 3.55 -36.54 -13.80
N ARG A 723 2.72 -37.51 -14.21
CA ARG A 723 2.25 -37.62 -15.61
C ARG A 723 1.12 -36.62 -15.87
N LEU A 724 1.14 -35.98 -17.04
CA LEU A 724 0.07 -35.07 -17.50
C LEU A 724 -1.32 -35.74 -17.51
N THR A 725 -1.38 -37.04 -17.84
CA THR A 725 -2.62 -37.82 -17.84
C THR A 725 -3.22 -38.04 -16.46
N GLN A 726 -2.42 -37.84 -15.41
CA GLN A 726 -2.80 -37.92 -14.00
C GLN A 726 -3.14 -36.55 -13.41
N PHE A 727 -2.97 -35.45 -14.16
CA PHE A 727 -3.16 -34.09 -13.66
C PHE A 727 -4.58 -33.85 -13.10
N GLY A 728 -5.59 -34.51 -13.66
CA GLY A 728 -6.96 -34.44 -13.12
C GLY A 728 -7.10 -34.91 -11.66
N TYR A 729 -6.23 -35.80 -11.16
CA TYR A 729 -6.20 -36.15 -9.73
C TYR A 729 -5.79 -34.95 -8.87
N HIS A 730 -4.82 -34.15 -9.32
CA HIS A 730 -4.41 -32.92 -8.63
C HIS A 730 -5.51 -31.88 -8.62
N VAL A 731 -6.28 -31.76 -9.72
CA VAL A 731 -7.46 -30.89 -9.79
C VAL A 731 -8.50 -31.34 -8.76
N CYS A 732 -8.85 -32.62 -8.71
CA CYS A 732 -9.82 -33.16 -7.74
C CYS A 732 -9.37 -32.94 -6.28
N LEU A 733 -8.11 -33.23 -5.96
CA LEU A 733 -7.56 -33.04 -4.61
C LEU A 733 -7.56 -31.56 -4.20
N SER A 734 -7.25 -30.66 -5.14
CA SER A 734 -7.29 -29.22 -4.90
C SER A 734 -8.71 -28.73 -4.59
N VAL A 735 -9.70 -29.13 -5.41
CA VAL A 735 -11.11 -28.77 -5.18
C VAL A 735 -11.61 -29.35 -3.86
N LEU A 736 -11.23 -30.58 -3.52
CA LEU A 736 -11.57 -31.21 -2.24
C LEU A 736 -10.95 -30.46 -1.05
N SER A 737 -9.70 -30.01 -1.17
CA SER A 737 -9.04 -29.20 -0.13
C SER A 737 -9.78 -27.88 0.09
N VAL A 738 -10.11 -27.15 -0.99
CA VAL A 738 -10.88 -25.89 -0.88
C VAL A 738 -12.29 -26.12 -0.33
N PHE A 739 -12.97 -27.18 -0.74
CA PHE A 739 -14.27 -27.55 -0.16
C PHE A 739 -14.18 -27.81 1.34
N THR A 740 -13.17 -28.59 1.76
CA THR A 740 -12.92 -28.92 3.16
C THR A 740 -12.60 -27.65 3.96
N ALA A 741 -11.80 -26.74 3.41
CA ALA A 741 -11.51 -25.44 4.01
C ALA A 741 -12.79 -24.62 4.25
N SER A 742 -13.65 -24.53 3.24
CA SER A 742 -14.93 -23.84 3.30
C SER A 742 -15.87 -24.45 4.34
N LEU A 743 -15.89 -25.79 4.45
CA LEU A 743 -16.70 -26.50 5.43
C LEU A 743 -16.22 -26.26 6.85
N ILE A 744 -14.90 -26.42 7.11
CA ILE A 744 -14.29 -26.17 8.43
C ILE A 744 -14.56 -24.73 8.88
N TYR A 745 -14.38 -23.75 7.99
CA TYR A 745 -14.63 -22.35 8.30
C TYR A 745 -16.12 -22.12 8.61
N THR A 746 -17.02 -22.73 7.84
CA THR A 746 -18.46 -22.62 8.05
C THR A 746 -18.88 -23.22 9.39
N ILE A 747 -18.40 -24.43 9.73
CA ILE A 747 -18.68 -25.09 11.01
C ILE A 747 -18.23 -24.20 12.18
N TRP A 748 -17.00 -23.68 12.10
CA TRP A 748 -16.47 -22.75 13.10
C TRP A 748 -17.28 -21.44 13.18
N SER A 749 -17.76 -20.93 12.06
CA SER A 749 -18.56 -19.71 12.01
C SER A 749 -19.91 -19.89 12.72
N CYS A 750 -20.52 -21.07 12.56
CA CYS A 750 -21.77 -21.43 13.23
C CYS A 750 -21.59 -21.56 14.74
N SER A 751 -20.50 -22.19 15.19
CA SER A 751 -20.19 -22.29 16.63
C SER A 751 -19.76 -20.96 17.26
N SER A 752 -19.26 -20.03 16.46
CA SER A 752 -18.89 -18.68 16.92
C SER A 752 -20.09 -17.72 16.99
N ALA A 753 -21.19 -18.00 16.30
CA ALA A 753 -22.38 -17.14 16.27
C ALA A 753 -23.21 -17.20 17.56
N SER A 754 -23.03 -18.23 18.40
CA SER A 754 -23.69 -18.39 19.69
C SER A 754 -23.01 -17.64 20.85
N HIS A 755 -21.82 -17.05 20.63
CA HIS A 755 -21.06 -16.28 21.63
C HIS A 755 -20.70 -14.90 21.08
N LEU A 756 -21.69 -14.01 20.93
CA LEU A 756 -21.47 -12.60 20.64
C LEU A 756 -21.00 -11.87 21.91
N VAL A 757 -19.70 -11.96 22.20
CA VAL A 757 -19.05 -10.97 23.09
C VAL A 757 -18.80 -9.70 22.24
N PRO A 758 -19.18 -8.50 22.71
CA PRO A 758 -18.92 -7.25 21.99
C PRO A 758 -17.42 -7.00 21.80
N PRO A 759 -17.03 -6.14 20.84
CA PRO A 759 -15.62 -5.84 20.56
C PRO A 759 -14.92 -5.30 21.81
N ALA A 760 -13.66 -5.68 22.02
CA ALA A 760 -12.83 -5.27 23.15
C ALA A 760 -12.41 -3.78 23.15
N ALA A 761 -13.20 -2.89 22.53
CA ALA A 761 -12.93 -1.46 22.45
C ALA A 761 -13.69 -0.64 23.51
N ASP A 762 -14.67 -1.22 24.21
CA ASP A 762 -15.49 -0.54 25.23
C ASP A 762 -15.26 -1.06 26.66
N ILE A 763 -14.07 -1.56 26.98
CA ILE A 763 -13.75 -1.95 28.36
C ILE A 763 -12.83 -0.89 28.97
N GLU A 764 -13.46 0.15 29.54
CA GLU A 764 -12.86 0.81 30.70
C GLU A 764 -12.44 -0.25 31.70
N MET A 765 -11.23 -0.13 32.23
CA MET A 765 -10.69 -0.97 33.30
C MET A 765 -11.65 -0.95 34.50
N THR A 766 -12.59 -1.89 34.52
CA THR A 766 -13.40 -2.22 35.68
C THR A 766 -12.86 -3.53 36.25
N GLU A 767 -12.83 -3.61 37.58
CA GLU A 767 -12.13 -4.59 38.41
C GLU A 767 -12.51 -6.07 38.15
N THR A 768 -13.50 -6.33 37.29
CA THR A 768 -13.97 -7.67 36.88
C THR A 768 -12.96 -8.48 36.04
N ASN A 769 -11.95 -7.85 35.45
CA ASN A 769 -10.92 -8.56 34.66
C ASN A 769 -9.80 -9.20 35.49
N ALA A 770 -9.66 -8.85 36.78
CA ALA A 770 -8.73 -9.56 37.67
C ALA A 770 -9.18 -11.01 37.92
N ASP A 771 -10.49 -11.27 37.93
CA ASP A 771 -11.03 -12.61 38.15
C ASP A 771 -11.06 -13.45 36.87
N LEU A 772 -11.23 -12.83 35.69
CA LEU A 772 -11.08 -13.53 34.39
C LEU A 772 -9.62 -13.83 34.06
N ALA A 773 -8.69 -12.93 34.38
CA ALA A 773 -7.26 -13.22 34.29
C ALA A 773 -6.85 -14.36 35.25
N LYS A 774 -7.38 -14.38 36.49
CA LYS A 774 -7.21 -15.50 37.42
C LYS A 774 -7.87 -16.80 36.95
N HIS A 775 -8.99 -16.73 36.23
CA HIS A 775 -9.66 -17.91 35.68
C HIS A 775 -8.82 -18.55 34.54
N TYR A 776 -8.19 -17.73 33.69
CA TYR A 776 -7.27 -18.22 32.66
C TYR A 776 -5.87 -18.56 33.20
N GLU A 777 -5.38 -17.89 34.24
CA GLU A 777 -4.16 -18.28 34.96
C GLU A 777 -4.34 -19.61 35.71
N GLY A 778 -5.55 -19.89 36.24
CA GLY A 778 -5.90 -21.19 36.83
C GLY A 778 -5.85 -22.34 35.82
N GLN A 779 -6.27 -22.12 34.57
CA GLN A 779 -6.20 -23.13 33.51
C GLN A 779 -4.78 -23.31 32.92
N LEU A 780 -3.92 -22.28 33.00
CA LEU A 780 -2.51 -22.36 32.62
C LEU A 780 -1.61 -22.92 33.74
N GLY A 781 -2.05 -22.84 35.00
CA GLY A 781 -1.37 -23.48 36.14
C GLY A 781 -1.45 -25.01 36.08
N GLU A 782 -2.61 -25.57 35.72
CA GLU A 782 -2.82 -27.03 35.68
C GLU A 782 -2.10 -27.74 34.51
N THR A 783 -1.62 -27.00 33.50
CA THR A 783 -0.90 -27.58 32.35
C THR A 783 0.63 -27.54 32.48
N PHE A 784 1.18 -26.86 33.49
CA PHE A 784 2.62 -26.87 33.77
C PHE A 784 3.04 -27.86 34.88
N ASP A 785 2.10 -28.44 35.62
CA ASP A 785 2.39 -29.43 36.67
C ASP A 785 2.53 -30.88 36.15
N TYR A 786 2.37 -31.13 34.84
CA TYR A 786 2.41 -32.49 34.29
C TYR A 786 3.81 -32.96 33.80
N VAL A 787 4.90 -32.25 34.14
CA VAL A 787 6.27 -32.63 33.72
C VAL A 787 7.24 -32.83 34.90
N ASP A 788 6.82 -32.66 36.16
CA ASP A 788 7.73 -32.72 37.33
C ASP A 788 7.54 -33.97 38.23
N GLU A 789 6.93 -35.06 37.75
CA GLU A 789 6.68 -36.25 38.61
C GLU A 789 7.63 -37.45 38.47
N ASP A 790 8.65 -37.43 37.59
CA ASP A 790 9.49 -38.62 37.34
C ASP A 790 10.97 -38.56 37.77
N ASP A 791 11.41 -37.54 38.53
CA ASP A 791 12.82 -37.44 38.97
C ASP A 791 13.05 -37.66 40.47
N ASN A 792 12.16 -38.43 41.12
CA ASN A 792 12.34 -38.78 42.53
C ASN A 792 12.03 -40.26 42.82
N LYS A 793 12.76 -41.17 42.17
CA LYS A 793 13.05 -42.52 42.69
C LYS A 793 14.24 -43.15 41.96
N THR A 794 15.25 -43.49 42.77
CA THR A 794 16.50 -44.26 42.54
C THR A 794 17.62 -43.61 41.74
#